data_AF-A0A850GM88-F1
#
_entry.id   AF-A0A850GM88-F1
#
_cell.length_a   1.000
_cell.length_b   1.000
_cell.length_c   1.000
_cell.angle_alpha   90.00
_cell.angle_beta   90.00
_cell.angle_gamma   90.00
#
_symmetry.space_group_name_H-M   'P 1'
#
loop_
_entity.id
_entity.type
_entity.pdbx_description
1 polymer ?
#
loop_
_entity_poly.entity_id
_entity_poly.type
_entity_poly.pdbx_seq_one_letter_code
_entity_poly.pdbx_strand_id
1 'polypeptide(L)'
;MTRACLLLPLLVAACDDSTVASETSTLRSSDVDDAFDPNESPEDSFTVVGALTPEAWSWGELELLEGHQMFRTEAYNYRTEKLRASDTFQSSDYPLGTYFGDLNQAIVDTFNLAYGSSCVDGSSDCAEPGPMRPEARYVVLHKGPQTAEGSCDASAHAPVLLVHGALQDANVFLFPNGNDGSGGTFAGGEPVEGLVQSLEAEGRCVYAVTFGNFHGDNYNQAIHVANALGRVRQIHGDQQVDVIAWSKGVLAVDTYLSNAADWEGFGADYFDSVAAAQAAEVPLYRDDVRAYIALSGPHGGIDLNFRHPIHTLTIASTSSNAPVGRGPMPWTFFSALQCVTWGPDSPWYDNPYAASVCEGRGGTWPEYFERIYVSNLDGLDSEGKPVATSSLRDLNVDNGVSNSAFDFDEYNISLFGSIDEGGNHVSPYQGQLQAARDLRDTYPIPDRTSYAWSSVDPDEDRYFPWLDTKLTYNPYNIFFAAGYLDDDDHTKCRNAAFEDHSGECAGYHAYTLGDYKEGSDGLGYARYRLLEGLGIEAAEAMGGHFIRRLEENGLDSRLPALFVLYGSGPGAEGTEFETDGRSCPTCDGHSDGVLFESSVAAIDQLTQGWTAAEIADKATQESLPLGHLEMGIDASALARIESYLDDIDAQ
;
A
#
# COMPACT_ATOMS: atom_id res chain seq x y z
N MET A 1 -0.58 -29.79 -60.92
CA MET A 1 -1.69 -30.64 -61.43
C MET A 1 -2.82 -30.50 -60.42
N THR A 2 -3.92 -29.81 -60.72
CA THR A 2 -5.08 -30.25 -61.54
C THR A 2 -6.15 -30.98 -60.72
N ARG A 3 -7.06 -30.21 -60.10
CA ARG A 3 -8.53 -30.43 -59.98
C ARG A 3 -9.12 -29.41 -58.98
N ALA A 4 -10.40 -29.02 -59.01
CA ALA A 4 -11.33 -28.65 -60.10
C ALA A 4 -12.69 -28.34 -59.45
N CYS A 5 -13.28 -27.16 -59.71
CA CYS A 5 -14.59 -26.79 -59.14
C CYS A 5 -15.77 -27.29 -60.00
N LEU A 6 -16.82 -27.82 -59.38
CA LEU A 6 -18.25 -27.88 -59.78
C LEU A 6 -19.05 -28.21 -58.48
N LEU A 7 -20.28 -27.74 -58.21
CA LEU A 7 -21.20 -26.83 -58.91
C LEU A 7 -22.18 -26.20 -57.89
N LEU A 8 -22.80 -25.07 -58.24
CA LEU A 8 -23.88 -24.40 -57.46
C LEU A 8 -25.27 -25.02 -57.73
N PRO A 9 -26.29 -24.80 -56.87
CA PRO A 9 -27.16 -23.62 -57.02
C PRO A 9 -27.66 -22.96 -55.71
N LEU A 10 -28.28 -21.79 -55.87
CA LEU A 10 -28.76 -20.88 -54.82
C LEU A 10 -29.98 -21.41 -54.05
N LEU A 11 -30.12 -20.95 -52.81
CA LEU A 11 -31.38 -20.44 -52.25
C LEU A 11 -31.08 -19.28 -51.29
N VAL A 12 -31.92 -18.24 -51.28
CA VAL A 12 -31.76 -17.03 -50.46
C VAL A 12 -32.97 -16.87 -49.56
N ALA A 13 -32.77 -16.80 -48.24
CA ALA A 13 -33.78 -16.35 -47.29
C ALA A 13 -33.14 -15.95 -45.94
N ALA A 14 -33.44 -14.72 -45.51
CA ALA A 14 -33.43 -14.17 -44.15
C ALA A 14 -32.17 -14.27 -43.26
N CYS A 15 -31.95 -13.20 -42.49
CA CYS A 15 -31.10 -13.20 -41.30
C CYS A 15 -31.90 -13.73 -40.09
N ASP A 16 -31.19 -14.21 -39.07
CA ASP A 16 -31.54 -13.94 -37.67
C ASP A 16 -30.22 -13.88 -36.89
N ASP A 17 -30.02 -12.81 -36.11
CA ASP A 17 -28.89 -12.68 -35.18
C ASP A 17 -29.28 -13.33 -33.85
N SER A 18 -28.46 -14.26 -33.35
CA SER A 18 -28.50 -14.65 -31.94
C SER A 18 -27.21 -15.34 -31.48
N THR A 19 -26.66 -14.79 -30.39
CA THR A 19 -25.83 -15.48 -29.38
C THR A 19 -24.74 -16.43 -29.88
N VAL A 20 -23.53 -15.90 -30.05
CA VAL A 20 -22.31 -16.64 -29.68
C VAL A 20 -21.97 -16.22 -28.25
N ALA A 21 -22.42 -17.00 -27.27
CA ALA A 21 -21.86 -16.91 -25.91
C ALA A 21 -20.51 -17.63 -25.91
N SER A 22 -19.47 -16.99 -25.37
CA SER A 22 -18.13 -17.59 -25.31
C SER A 22 -18.02 -18.51 -24.09
N GLU A 23 -18.40 -19.79 -24.23
CA GLU A 23 -18.12 -20.82 -23.22
C GLU A 23 -16.61 -21.16 -23.17
N THR A 24 -15.84 -20.28 -22.53
CA THR A 24 -14.44 -20.52 -22.13
C THR A 24 -14.23 -20.19 -20.65
N SER A 25 -15.21 -20.54 -19.80
CA SER A 25 -14.94 -20.71 -18.36
C SER A 25 -14.03 -21.93 -18.17
N THR A 26 -12.72 -21.68 -18.07
CA THR A 26 -11.83 -22.58 -17.36
C THR A 26 -12.28 -22.59 -15.90
N LEU A 27 -12.77 -23.74 -15.43
CA LEU A 27 -13.21 -23.90 -14.05
C LEU A 27 -12.07 -23.50 -13.11
N ARG A 28 -12.28 -22.44 -12.33
CA ARG A 28 -11.42 -22.06 -11.21
C ARG A 28 -11.42 -23.22 -10.18
N SER A 29 -10.32 -23.36 -9.44
CA SER A 29 -10.25 -24.28 -8.30
C SER A 29 -10.98 -23.69 -7.10
N SER A 30 -11.58 -24.53 -6.26
CA SER A 30 -12.18 -24.13 -4.97
C SER A 30 -11.30 -23.15 -4.21
N ASP A 31 -10.03 -23.51 -4.06
CA ASP A 31 -9.01 -22.78 -3.32
C ASP A 31 -8.82 -21.34 -3.84
N VAL A 32 -9.10 -21.09 -5.13
CA VAL A 32 -9.02 -19.75 -5.76
C VAL A 32 -10.34 -19.00 -5.65
N ASP A 33 -11.48 -19.70 -5.79
CA ASP A 33 -12.81 -19.08 -5.58
C ASP A 33 -13.01 -18.65 -4.11
N ASP A 34 -12.44 -19.41 -3.16
CA ASP A 34 -12.44 -19.12 -1.72
C ASP A 34 -11.66 -17.82 -1.34
N ALA A 35 -10.95 -17.19 -2.30
CA ALA A 35 -10.28 -15.90 -2.11
C ALA A 35 -11.17 -14.67 -2.45
N PHE A 36 -12.41 -14.87 -2.94
CA PHE A 36 -13.29 -13.80 -3.41
C PHE A 36 -14.54 -13.61 -2.52
N ASP A 37 -14.99 -12.36 -2.41
CA ASP A 37 -16.27 -12.04 -1.79
C ASP A 37 -17.43 -12.65 -2.62
N PRO A 38 -18.39 -13.38 -2.02
CA PRO A 38 -19.39 -14.15 -2.78
C PRO A 38 -20.30 -13.31 -3.69
N ASN A 39 -20.27 -13.58 -5.00
CA ASN A 39 -21.14 -12.98 -6.00
C ASN A 39 -21.74 -14.06 -6.92
N GLU A 40 -23.06 -14.26 -6.88
CA GLU A 40 -23.76 -15.28 -7.70
C GLU A 40 -23.93 -14.88 -9.18
N SER A 41 -23.69 -13.62 -9.55
CA SER A 41 -23.91 -13.09 -10.92
C SER A 41 -23.05 -11.85 -11.19
N PRO A 42 -21.72 -11.99 -11.31
CA PRO A 42 -20.84 -10.87 -11.62
C PRO A 42 -21.15 -10.23 -12.98
N GLU A 43 -21.15 -8.91 -13.02
CA GLU A 43 -21.35 -8.09 -14.22
C GLU A 43 -20.48 -6.81 -14.19
N ASP A 44 -20.05 -6.32 -15.36
CA ASP A 44 -19.37 -5.02 -15.47
C ASP A 44 -20.39 -3.88 -15.30
N SER A 45 -20.64 -3.53 -14.05
CA SER A 45 -21.75 -2.67 -13.62
C SER A 45 -21.52 -2.21 -12.17
N PHE A 46 -22.20 -1.14 -11.78
CA PHE A 46 -22.19 -0.62 -10.42
C PHE A 46 -23.51 0.06 -10.10
N THR A 47 -23.81 0.25 -8.82
CA THR A 47 -24.92 1.07 -8.34
C THR A 47 -24.47 2.16 -7.38
N VAL A 48 -25.26 3.23 -7.28
CA VAL A 48 -25.10 4.27 -6.25
C VAL A 48 -25.97 3.86 -5.06
N VAL A 49 -25.36 3.49 -3.94
CA VAL A 49 -26.06 3.05 -2.72
C VAL A 49 -26.77 4.25 -2.06
N GLY A 50 -26.10 5.41 -2.06
CA GLY A 50 -26.62 6.67 -1.53
C GLY A 50 -25.57 7.78 -1.60
N ALA A 51 -25.90 8.92 -1.00
CA ALA A 51 -25.00 10.07 -0.92
C ALA A 51 -25.19 10.83 0.41
N LEU A 52 -24.13 11.52 0.85
CA LEU A 52 -24.11 12.40 2.02
C LEU A 52 -23.48 13.76 1.68
N THR A 53 -24.01 14.82 2.29
CA THR A 53 -23.42 16.16 2.29
C THR A 53 -22.78 16.38 3.66
N PRO A 54 -21.44 16.53 3.75
CA PRO A 54 -20.75 16.80 5.01
C PRO A 54 -20.84 18.29 5.39
N GLU A 55 -20.06 18.72 6.39
CA GLU A 55 -19.95 20.13 6.76
C GLU A 55 -19.36 21.00 5.63
N ALA A 56 -19.86 22.22 5.47
CA ALA A 56 -19.63 23.07 4.29
C ALA A 56 -18.22 23.70 4.17
N TRP A 57 -17.24 23.19 4.92
CA TRP A 57 -15.80 23.47 4.76
C TRP A 57 -15.02 22.27 4.18
N SER A 58 -15.70 21.12 4.06
CA SER A 58 -15.20 19.86 3.52
C SER A 58 -15.60 19.71 2.04
N TRP A 59 -15.57 18.48 1.52
CA TRP A 59 -16.16 18.08 0.25
C TRP A 59 -17.62 18.54 0.08
N GLY A 60 -18.05 18.73 -1.17
CA GLY A 60 -19.44 19.12 -1.45
C GLY A 60 -20.44 17.97 -1.32
N GLU A 61 -20.06 16.75 -1.73
CA GLU A 61 -20.88 15.55 -1.60
C GLU A 61 -19.99 14.29 -1.64
N LEU A 62 -20.36 13.25 -0.90
CA LEU A 62 -19.77 11.90 -0.96
C LEU A 62 -20.86 10.92 -1.43
N GLU A 63 -20.65 10.24 -2.56
CA GLU A 63 -21.50 9.14 -3.03
C GLU A 63 -20.87 7.78 -2.68
N LEU A 64 -21.64 6.82 -2.16
CA LEU A 64 -21.18 5.42 -2.04
C LEU A 64 -21.53 4.65 -3.31
N LEU A 65 -20.52 4.05 -3.95
CA LEU A 65 -20.68 3.16 -5.09
C LEU A 65 -20.47 1.69 -4.66
N GLU A 66 -21.29 0.80 -5.21
CA GLU A 66 -21.18 -0.65 -5.07
C GLU A 66 -20.90 -1.26 -6.45
N GLY A 67 -19.73 -1.88 -6.62
CA GLY A 67 -19.38 -2.62 -7.84
C GLY A 67 -20.05 -4.00 -7.88
N HIS A 68 -20.47 -4.44 -9.06
CA HIS A 68 -21.13 -5.73 -9.29
C HIS A 68 -20.19 -6.80 -9.89
N GLN A 69 -18.91 -6.49 -10.07
CA GLN A 69 -17.85 -7.44 -10.44
C GLN A 69 -17.55 -8.43 -9.28
N MET A 70 -16.69 -9.43 -9.45
CA MET A 70 -16.13 -10.14 -8.29
C MET A 70 -14.90 -9.40 -7.73
N PHE A 71 -14.82 -9.32 -6.40
CA PHE A 71 -13.74 -8.67 -5.69
C PHE A 71 -13.01 -9.70 -4.81
N ARG A 72 -11.69 -9.60 -4.71
CA ARG A 72 -10.91 -10.41 -3.77
C ARG A 72 -11.14 -9.89 -2.35
N THR A 73 -11.34 -10.78 -1.37
CA THR A 73 -11.53 -10.41 0.03
C THR A 73 -10.27 -9.77 0.60
N GLU A 74 -10.40 -8.61 1.25
CA GLU A 74 -9.25 -7.80 1.70
C GLU A 74 -8.93 -7.91 3.20
N ALA A 75 -9.36 -8.98 3.87
CA ALA A 75 -9.04 -9.38 5.25
C ALA A 75 -9.25 -8.34 6.38
N TYR A 76 -9.75 -7.14 6.07
CA TYR A 76 -10.46 -6.23 6.97
C TYR A 76 -9.79 -5.99 8.35
N ASN A 77 -8.51 -5.60 8.39
CA ASN A 77 -7.72 -5.38 9.63
C ASN A 77 -7.96 -4.00 10.29
N TYR A 78 -7.87 -3.94 11.62
CA TYR A 78 -7.85 -2.72 12.45
C TYR A 78 -6.78 -1.68 12.03
N ARG A 79 -5.56 -2.12 11.67
CA ARG A 79 -4.51 -1.22 11.13
C ARG A 79 -4.88 -0.62 9.77
N THR A 80 -5.84 -1.21 9.04
CA THR A 80 -6.36 -0.69 7.75
C THR A 80 -7.73 0.00 7.85
N GLU A 81 -8.33 0.13 9.03
CA GLU A 81 -9.70 0.63 9.17
C GLU A 81 -9.86 2.13 8.87
N LYS A 82 -11.06 2.54 8.44
CA LYS A 82 -11.48 3.94 8.42
C LYS A 82 -11.87 4.35 9.84
N LEU A 83 -11.16 5.32 10.40
CA LEU A 83 -11.30 5.77 11.79
C LEU A 83 -12.55 6.65 11.95
N ARG A 84 -13.27 6.55 13.07
CA ARG A 84 -14.26 7.57 13.45
C ARG A 84 -13.56 8.84 13.92
N ALA A 85 -14.32 9.92 14.12
CA ALA A 85 -13.82 11.12 14.81
C ALA A 85 -13.25 10.80 16.21
N SER A 86 -13.81 9.80 16.90
CA SER A 86 -13.33 9.33 18.22
C SER A 86 -11.99 8.60 18.19
N ASP A 87 -11.68 7.90 17.09
CA ASP A 87 -10.55 6.98 16.99
C ASP A 87 -9.35 7.62 16.26
N THR A 88 -9.61 8.73 15.55
CA THR A 88 -8.61 9.55 14.87
C THR A 88 -7.50 9.97 15.84
N PHE A 89 -6.28 9.55 15.54
CA PHE A 89 -5.11 9.77 16.39
C PHE A 89 -4.89 11.25 16.71
N GLN A 90 -4.58 11.57 17.96
CA GLN A 90 -4.28 12.93 18.40
C GLN A 90 -3.31 12.96 19.58
N SER A 91 -2.44 13.97 19.61
CA SER A 91 -1.53 14.25 20.72
C SER A 91 -1.48 15.75 21.05
N SER A 92 -0.65 16.17 22.00
CA SER A 92 -0.39 17.59 22.26
C SER A 92 0.26 18.31 21.07
N ASP A 93 0.92 17.55 20.20
CA ASP A 93 1.80 18.05 19.16
C ASP A 93 1.13 17.88 17.77
N TYR A 94 0.24 16.89 17.65
CA TYR A 94 -0.59 16.60 16.47
C TYR A 94 -2.08 16.50 16.86
N PRO A 95 -2.80 17.64 17.02
CA PRO A 95 -4.20 17.65 17.46
C PRO A 95 -5.19 17.39 16.30
N LEU A 96 -5.01 16.28 15.57
CA LEU A 96 -5.73 16.00 14.31
C LEU A 96 -7.24 15.79 14.49
N GLY A 97 -7.66 15.23 15.63
CA GLY A 97 -9.02 14.73 15.91
C GLY A 97 -10.16 15.75 15.96
N THR A 98 -9.96 17.00 15.53
CA THR A 98 -11.06 17.89 15.16
C THR A 98 -11.30 17.79 13.66
N TYR A 99 -10.48 18.45 12.83
CA TYR A 99 -10.74 18.53 11.38
C TYR A 99 -10.48 17.22 10.64
N PHE A 100 -9.39 16.50 10.91
CA PHE A 100 -9.26 15.13 10.36
C PHE A 100 -10.29 14.18 10.99
N GLY A 101 -10.70 14.41 12.24
CA GLY A 101 -11.77 13.63 12.88
C GLY A 101 -13.07 13.70 12.09
N ASP A 102 -13.53 14.90 11.75
CA ASP A 102 -14.73 15.16 10.95
C ASP A 102 -14.61 14.61 9.51
N LEU A 103 -13.43 14.74 8.87
CA LEU A 103 -13.16 14.20 7.53
C LEU A 103 -13.20 12.67 7.49
N ASN A 104 -12.60 12.01 8.49
CA ASN A 104 -12.58 10.57 8.61
C ASN A 104 -14.00 10.04 8.93
N GLN A 105 -14.74 10.72 9.80
CA GLN A 105 -16.13 10.41 10.10
C GLN A 105 -17.02 10.47 8.84
N ALA A 106 -16.86 11.48 7.99
CA ALA A 106 -17.64 11.59 6.75
C ALA A 106 -17.44 10.37 5.81
N ILE A 107 -16.22 9.80 5.78
CA ILE A 107 -15.93 8.57 5.04
C ILE A 107 -16.62 7.36 5.69
N VAL A 108 -16.48 7.19 7.01
CA VAL A 108 -17.13 6.10 7.77
C VAL A 108 -18.65 6.13 7.64
N ASP A 109 -19.25 7.31 7.76
CA ASP A 109 -20.70 7.51 7.61
C ASP A 109 -21.16 7.22 6.18
N THR A 110 -20.33 7.52 5.17
CA THR A 110 -20.63 7.20 3.77
C THR A 110 -20.59 5.69 3.51
N PHE A 111 -19.59 4.97 4.01
CA PHE A 111 -19.61 3.49 3.98
C PHE A 111 -20.82 2.93 4.77
N ASN A 112 -21.22 3.58 5.86
CA ASN A 112 -22.39 3.18 6.66
C ASN A 112 -23.74 3.26 5.94
N LEU A 113 -23.80 3.88 4.75
CA LEU A 113 -24.99 3.81 3.88
C LEU A 113 -25.35 2.37 3.48
N ALA A 114 -24.36 1.47 3.36
CA ALA A 114 -24.59 0.05 3.10
C ALA A 114 -25.00 -0.73 4.37
N TYR A 115 -24.37 -0.44 5.52
CA TYR A 115 -24.50 -1.25 6.73
C TYR A 115 -25.64 -0.83 7.67
N GLY A 116 -25.99 0.47 7.71
CA GLY A 116 -26.97 1.01 8.66
C GLY A 116 -26.62 0.78 10.13
N SER A 117 -25.33 0.66 10.45
CA SER A 117 -24.83 0.28 11.77
C SER A 117 -24.77 1.47 12.74
N SER A 118 -25.11 1.24 14.00
CA SER A 118 -24.98 2.24 15.06
C SER A 118 -23.59 2.28 15.70
N CYS A 119 -22.59 1.55 15.18
CA CYS A 119 -21.23 1.60 15.73
C CYS A 119 -20.48 2.89 15.35
N VAL A 120 -20.96 3.64 14.35
CA VAL A 120 -20.36 4.92 13.91
C VAL A 120 -20.55 6.06 14.92
N ASP A 121 -21.62 6.00 15.74
CA ASP A 121 -21.98 7.00 16.76
C ASP A 121 -21.31 6.77 18.13
N GLY A 122 -20.48 5.73 18.28
CA GLY A 122 -20.06 5.23 19.59
C GLY A 122 -18.63 4.72 19.65
N SER A 123 -18.20 4.34 20.85
CA SER A 123 -16.91 3.69 21.12
C SER A 123 -17.04 2.16 21.22
N SER A 124 -18.03 1.57 20.54
CA SER A 124 -18.25 0.13 20.48
C SER A 124 -17.58 -0.44 19.24
N ASP A 125 -17.06 -1.65 19.36
CA ASP A 125 -16.52 -2.44 18.26
C ASP A 125 -17.53 -2.49 17.09
N CYS A 126 -17.06 -2.21 15.87
CA CYS A 126 -17.86 -2.41 14.67
C CYS A 126 -17.84 -3.89 14.26
N ALA A 127 -18.91 -4.34 13.62
CA ALA A 127 -18.91 -5.63 12.94
C ALA A 127 -17.90 -5.64 11.79
N GLU A 128 -17.49 -6.84 11.40
CA GLU A 128 -16.57 -7.11 10.29
C GLU A 128 -17.24 -8.10 9.32
N PRO A 129 -17.36 -7.76 8.03
CA PRO A 129 -17.18 -6.42 7.47
C PRO A 129 -18.18 -5.40 8.04
N GLY A 130 -17.88 -4.10 7.90
CA GLY A 130 -18.68 -3.01 8.46
C GLY A 130 -18.19 -1.61 8.04
N PRO A 131 -18.80 -0.52 8.53
CA PRO A 131 -18.54 0.83 8.01
C PRO A 131 -17.11 1.34 8.22
N MET A 132 -16.38 0.80 9.21
CA MET A 132 -14.97 1.10 9.44
C MET A 132 -14.04 0.13 8.66
N ARG A 133 -14.52 -1.07 8.32
CA ARG A 133 -13.76 -2.13 7.64
C ARG A 133 -14.65 -2.74 6.54
N PRO A 134 -14.92 -1.99 5.45
CA PRO A 134 -15.99 -2.32 4.51
C PRO A 134 -15.59 -3.38 3.48
N GLU A 135 -16.57 -4.11 2.94
CA GLU A 135 -16.35 -5.09 1.86
C GLU A 135 -15.66 -4.47 0.65
N ALA A 136 -14.80 -5.25 -0.01
CA ALA A 136 -13.94 -4.80 -1.10
C ALA A 136 -14.72 -4.23 -2.31
N ARG A 137 -16.02 -4.56 -2.45
CA ARG A 137 -16.92 -4.03 -3.49
C ARG A 137 -17.33 -2.56 -3.33
N TYR A 138 -16.95 -1.88 -2.24
CA TYR A 138 -17.36 -0.51 -1.95
C TYR A 138 -16.25 0.53 -2.17
N VAL A 139 -16.60 1.63 -2.84
CA VAL A 139 -15.75 2.82 -3.00
C VAL A 139 -16.57 4.10 -2.79
N VAL A 140 -16.00 5.09 -2.12
CA VAL A 140 -16.61 6.42 -2.00
C VAL A 140 -16.12 7.30 -3.16
N LEU A 141 -17.06 7.91 -3.89
CA LEU A 141 -16.80 8.96 -4.87
C LEU A 141 -17.08 10.33 -4.23
N HIS A 142 -16.01 11.06 -3.93
CA HIS A 142 -16.05 12.42 -3.45
C HIS A 142 -16.26 13.40 -4.60
N LYS A 143 -17.00 14.48 -4.37
CA LYS A 143 -17.17 15.62 -5.28
C LYS A 143 -16.63 16.87 -4.61
N GLY A 144 -15.78 17.62 -5.32
CA GLY A 144 -15.31 18.92 -4.85
C GLY A 144 -16.46 19.91 -4.59
N PRO A 145 -16.27 20.93 -3.73
CA PRO A 145 -17.33 21.87 -3.37
C PRO A 145 -18.04 22.52 -4.57
N GLN A 146 -17.29 23.07 -5.53
CA GLN A 146 -17.87 23.72 -6.72
C GLN A 146 -18.49 22.69 -7.68
N THR A 147 -17.94 21.48 -7.72
CA THR A 147 -18.46 20.35 -8.50
C THR A 147 -19.82 19.88 -7.98
N ALA A 148 -20.02 19.85 -6.66
CA ALA A 148 -21.32 19.53 -6.05
C ALA A 148 -22.34 20.68 -6.18
N GLU A 149 -21.90 21.95 -6.12
CA GLU A 149 -22.76 23.11 -6.42
C GLU A 149 -23.15 23.19 -7.91
N GLY A 150 -22.41 22.52 -8.80
CA GLY A 150 -22.62 22.57 -10.25
C GLY A 150 -22.15 23.90 -10.87
N SER A 151 -21.07 24.48 -10.33
CA SER A 151 -20.47 25.75 -10.79
C SER A 151 -19.24 25.58 -11.69
N CYS A 152 -18.71 24.36 -11.83
CA CYS A 152 -17.70 23.99 -12.83
C CYS A 152 -18.28 23.89 -14.28
N ASP A 153 -17.43 24.01 -15.31
CA ASP A 153 -17.84 23.90 -16.73
C ASP A 153 -17.18 22.71 -17.44
N ALA A 154 -17.83 21.55 -17.32
CA ALA A 154 -17.44 20.32 -18.02
C ALA A 154 -17.45 20.45 -19.56
N SER A 155 -18.03 21.51 -20.14
CA SER A 155 -18.02 21.76 -21.59
C SER A 155 -16.82 22.61 -22.06
N ALA A 156 -16.09 23.22 -21.12
CA ALA A 156 -14.83 23.92 -21.35
C ALA A 156 -13.61 23.04 -21.00
N HIS A 157 -13.71 22.25 -19.92
CA HIS A 157 -12.64 21.38 -19.41
C HIS A 157 -13.19 19.98 -19.17
N ALA A 158 -12.38 18.93 -19.36
CA ALA A 158 -12.81 17.59 -18.95
C ALA A 158 -12.97 17.51 -17.41
N PRO A 159 -13.92 16.70 -16.89
CA PRO A 159 -13.92 16.33 -15.48
C PRO A 159 -12.61 15.64 -15.09
N VAL A 160 -12.17 15.82 -13.84
CA VAL A 160 -10.95 15.23 -13.29
C VAL A 160 -11.29 14.20 -12.21
N LEU A 161 -10.60 13.05 -12.22
CA LEU A 161 -10.67 12.02 -11.19
C LEU A 161 -9.32 11.84 -10.50
N LEU A 162 -9.28 12.07 -9.19
CA LEU A 162 -8.08 11.94 -8.35
C LEU A 162 -8.05 10.58 -7.64
N VAL A 163 -6.89 9.90 -7.69
CA VAL A 163 -6.69 8.56 -7.12
C VAL A 163 -5.51 8.56 -6.14
N HIS A 164 -5.81 8.29 -4.85
CA HIS A 164 -4.86 8.43 -3.75
C HIS A 164 -3.83 7.29 -3.64
N GLY A 165 -2.75 7.54 -2.91
CA GLY A 165 -1.69 6.59 -2.62
C GLY A 165 -2.00 5.59 -1.51
N ALA A 166 -0.96 4.86 -1.12
CA ALA A 166 -0.95 4.05 0.10
C ALA A 166 -1.03 4.95 1.34
N LEU A 167 -1.56 4.44 2.47
CA LEU A 167 -1.77 5.19 3.73
C LEU A 167 -2.67 6.43 3.64
N GLN A 168 -3.34 6.64 2.51
CA GLN A 168 -4.13 7.84 2.22
C GLN A 168 -5.61 7.50 1.98
N ASP A 169 -6.42 8.55 1.93
CA ASP A 169 -7.73 8.58 1.32
C ASP A 169 -7.86 9.88 0.50
N ALA A 170 -9.03 10.16 -0.09
CA ALA A 170 -9.24 11.33 -0.92
C ALA A 170 -8.88 12.66 -0.21
N ASN A 171 -8.99 12.75 1.12
CA ASN A 171 -8.81 14.00 1.87
C ASN A 171 -7.42 14.62 1.69
N VAL A 172 -6.41 13.83 1.30
CA VAL A 172 -5.06 14.33 0.98
C VAL A 172 -5.07 15.33 -0.18
N PHE A 173 -6.03 15.22 -1.11
CA PHE A 173 -6.21 16.17 -2.21
C PHE A 173 -6.99 17.43 -1.83
N LEU A 174 -7.60 17.47 -0.65
CA LEU A 174 -8.38 18.60 -0.13
C LEU A 174 -7.59 19.41 0.90
N PHE A 175 -6.94 18.74 1.85
CA PHE A 175 -6.13 19.35 2.91
C PHE A 175 -4.85 18.54 3.16
N PRO A 176 -3.84 18.60 2.27
CA PRO A 176 -2.66 17.74 2.32
C PRO A 176 -1.86 17.86 3.63
N ASN A 177 -1.71 19.08 4.15
CA ASN A 177 -1.06 19.37 5.44
C ASN A 177 -2.07 19.47 6.61
N GLY A 178 -3.32 19.04 6.37
CA GLY A 178 -4.45 19.20 7.29
C GLY A 178 -4.95 20.64 7.44
N ASN A 179 -6.00 20.79 8.24
CA ASN A 179 -6.69 22.06 8.48
C ASN A 179 -6.72 22.33 10.00
N ASP A 180 -6.23 23.50 10.43
CA ASP A 180 -6.14 23.89 11.84
C ASP A 180 -7.40 24.62 12.38
N GLY A 181 -8.39 24.86 11.51
CA GLY A 181 -9.62 25.62 11.82
C GLY A 181 -9.45 27.14 11.91
N SER A 182 -8.23 27.65 11.78
CA SER A 182 -7.88 29.07 11.81
C SER A 182 -7.47 29.62 10.44
N GLY A 183 -7.46 28.76 9.41
CA GLY A 183 -7.03 29.08 8.05
C GLY A 183 -5.58 28.72 7.76
N GLY A 184 -5.02 27.77 8.50
CA GLY A 184 -3.70 27.18 8.28
C GLY A 184 -3.71 25.67 8.51
N THR A 185 -2.51 25.13 8.75
CA THR A 185 -2.19 23.69 8.74
C THR A 185 -1.61 23.25 10.08
N PHE A 186 -1.53 21.94 10.33
CA PHE A 186 -0.79 21.45 11.50
C PHE A 186 0.71 21.69 11.30
N ALA A 187 1.41 22.09 12.37
CA ALA A 187 2.81 22.52 12.38
C ALA A 187 3.19 23.69 11.44
N GLY A 188 2.29 24.22 10.61
CA GLY A 188 2.58 25.29 9.65
C GLY A 188 3.24 24.80 8.35
N GLY A 189 2.91 23.58 7.90
CA GLY A 189 3.23 23.14 6.54
C GLY A 189 2.46 23.91 5.46
N GLU A 190 2.90 23.82 4.21
CA GLU A 190 2.27 24.45 3.05
C GLU A 190 2.19 23.42 1.90
N PRO A 191 1.17 23.47 1.02
CA PRO A 191 0.06 24.41 1.00
C PRO A 191 -1.03 24.10 2.04
N VAL A 192 -1.88 25.10 2.31
CA VAL A 192 -3.10 24.97 3.15
C VAL A 192 -4.24 24.22 2.44
N GLU A 193 -4.42 24.46 1.15
CA GLU A 193 -5.43 23.83 0.29
C GLU A 193 -4.77 22.87 -0.71
N GLY A 194 -5.52 21.89 -1.20
CA GLY A 194 -4.99 20.85 -2.10
C GLY A 194 -5.37 21.01 -3.56
N LEU A 195 -5.04 19.97 -4.35
CA LEU A 195 -5.28 19.87 -5.78
C LEU A 195 -6.77 20.05 -6.15
N VAL A 196 -7.71 19.71 -5.27
CA VAL A 196 -9.15 19.92 -5.49
C VAL A 196 -9.48 21.40 -5.64
N GLN A 197 -9.08 22.23 -4.69
CA GLN A 197 -9.36 23.68 -4.71
C GLN A 197 -8.67 24.36 -5.89
N SER A 198 -7.44 23.93 -6.23
CA SER A 198 -6.68 24.47 -7.36
C SER A 198 -7.40 24.24 -8.69
N LEU A 199 -7.75 22.97 -9.00
CA LEU A 199 -8.44 22.63 -10.26
C LEU A 199 -9.88 23.18 -10.31
N GLU A 200 -10.59 23.24 -9.18
CA GLU A 200 -11.91 23.88 -9.16
C GLU A 200 -11.83 25.42 -9.32
N ALA A 201 -10.73 26.07 -8.95
CA ALA A 201 -10.51 27.50 -9.18
C ALA A 201 -10.28 27.83 -10.67
N GLU A 202 -9.80 26.86 -11.46
CA GLU A 202 -9.78 26.92 -12.93
C GLU A 202 -11.16 26.67 -13.56
N GLY A 203 -12.13 26.14 -12.79
CA GLY A 203 -13.47 25.80 -13.25
C GLY A 203 -13.64 24.35 -13.71
N ARG A 204 -12.67 23.47 -13.43
CA ARG A 204 -12.74 22.03 -13.72
C ARG A 204 -13.70 21.34 -12.75
N CYS A 205 -14.37 20.28 -13.19
CA CYS A 205 -15.22 19.46 -12.32
C CYS A 205 -14.38 18.34 -11.67
N VAL A 206 -14.16 18.39 -10.36
CA VAL A 206 -13.19 17.53 -9.66
C VAL A 206 -13.89 16.47 -8.80
N TYR A 207 -13.43 15.24 -8.98
CA TYR A 207 -13.84 14.05 -8.23
C TYR A 207 -12.62 13.36 -7.62
N ALA A 208 -12.81 12.62 -6.54
CA ALA A 208 -11.77 11.76 -5.97
C ALA A 208 -12.38 10.44 -5.47
N VAL A 209 -11.64 9.34 -5.55
CA VAL A 209 -12.04 8.07 -4.92
C VAL A 209 -11.45 7.94 -3.52
N THR A 210 -12.17 7.29 -2.60
CA THR A 210 -11.61 6.65 -1.40
C THR A 210 -11.96 5.18 -1.42
N PHE A 211 -10.94 4.33 -1.50
CA PHE A 211 -11.11 2.87 -1.44
C PHE A 211 -11.42 2.39 -0.01
N GLY A 212 -12.18 1.30 0.11
CA GLY A 212 -12.51 0.67 1.40
C GLY A 212 -11.28 0.37 2.25
N ASN A 213 -10.23 -0.15 1.63
CA ASN A 213 -8.91 -0.34 2.23
C ASN A 213 -7.85 0.47 1.45
N PHE A 214 -7.03 1.25 2.16
CA PHE A 214 -5.98 2.09 1.55
C PHE A 214 -4.70 1.32 1.16
N HIS A 215 -4.56 0.07 1.59
CA HIS A 215 -3.59 -0.90 1.03
C HIS A 215 -4.27 -2.03 0.23
N GLY A 216 -5.56 -1.86 -0.09
CA GLY A 216 -6.37 -2.80 -0.87
C GLY A 216 -5.76 -3.15 -2.23
N ASP A 217 -6.26 -4.23 -2.79
CA ASP A 217 -5.72 -4.89 -3.98
C ASP A 217 -5.82 -3.99 -5.23
N ASN A 218 -4.77 -3.90 -6.02
CA ASN A 218 -4.73 -3.03 -7.20
C ASN A 218 -5.73 -3.46 -8.28
N TYR A 219 -6.09 -4.75 -8.38
CA TYR A 219 -7.17 -5.20 -9.28
C TYR A 219 -8.55 -4.74 -8.77
N ASN A 220 -8.82 -4.88 -7.47
CA ASN A 220 -10.05 -4.35 -6.84
C ASN A 220 -10.15 -2.82 -7.03
N GLN A 221 -9.03 -2.11 -6.84
CA GLN A 221 -8.96 -0.65 -7.00
C GLN A 221 -9.06 -0.23 -8.48
N ALA A 222 -8.60 -1.03 -9.44
CA ALA A 222 -8.80 -0.81 -10.88
C ALA A 222 -10.27 -0.92 -11.29
N ILE A 223 -10.99 -1.93 -10.76
CA ILE A 223 -12.45 -2.03 -10.91
C ILE A 223 -13.13 -0.76 -10.39
N HIS A 224 -12.70 -0.25 -9.24
CA HIS A 224 -13.22 1.00 -8.66
C HIS A 224 -12.91 2.25 -9.48
N VAL A 225 -11.73 2.33 -10.11
CA VAL A 225 -11.43 3.39 -11.09
C VAL A 225 -12.39 3.30 -12.28
N ALA A 226 -12.60 2.12 -12.85
CA ALA A 226 -13.52 1.91 -13.97
C ALA A 226 -14.99 2.21 -13.63
N ASN A 227 -15.42 1.95 -12.39
CA ASN A 227 -16.75 2.26 -11.88
C ASN A 227 -16.90 3.77 -11.58
N ALA A 228 -15.90 4.40 -10.98
CA ALA A 228 -15.88 5.84 -10.72
C ALA A 228 -15.89 6.66 -12.02
N LEU A 229 -15.08 6.28 -13.01
CA LEU A 229 -15.12 6.85 -14.36
C LEU A 229 -16.51 6.70 -14.98
N GLY A 230 -17.10 5.51 -14.93
CA GLY A 230 -18.49 5.28 -15.36
C GLY A 230 -19.50 6.20 -14.67
N ARG A 231 -19.33 6.48 -13.36
CA ARG A 231 -20.19 7.38 -12.60
C ARG A 231 -20.02 8.85 -12.99
N VAL A 232 -18.79 9.33 -13.14
CA VAL A 232 -18.50 10.70 -13.62
C VAL A 232 -19.10 10.90 -15.02
N ARG A 233 -19.03 9.90 -15.89
CA ARG A 233 -19.61 9.94 -17.25
C ARG A 233 -21.14 9.92 -17.28
N GLN A 234 -21.79 9.22 -16.35
CA GLN A 234 -23.25 9.33 -16.15
C GLN A 234 -23.70 10.73 -15.71
N ILE A 235 -22.84 11.47 -14.99
CA ILE A 235 -23.15 12.84 -14.54
C ILE A 235 -22.97 13.85 -15.68
N HIS A 236 -21.86 13.76 -16.44
CA HIS A 236 -21.49 14.77 -17.45
C HIS A 236 -21.86 14.42 -18.90
N GLY A 237 -22.44 13.25 -19.15
CA GLY A 237 -22.95 12.86 -20.47
C GLY A 237 -21.89 12.29 -21.41
N ASP A 238 -21.31 11.16 -21.01
CA ASP A 238 -20.38 10.33 -21.80
C ASP A 238 -19.04 10.98 -22.21
N GLN A 239 -18.71 12.17 -21.69
CA GLN A 239 -17.41 12.82 -21.88
C GLN A 239 -16.24 11.94 -21.42
N GLN A 240 -15.03 12.21 -21.90
CA GLN A 240 -13.81 11.61 -21.32
C GLN A 240 -13.40 12.37 -20.04
N VAL A 241 -12.65 11.71 -19.17
CA VAL A 241 -12.22 12.22 -17.86
C VAL A 241 -10.68 12.27 -17.83
N ASP A 242 -10.11 13.29 -17.20
CA ASP A 242 -8.67 13.31 -16.91
C ASP A 242 -8.41 12.59 -15.58
N VAL A 243 -7.46 11.66 -15.54
CA VAL A 243 -7.13 10.89 -14.33
C VAL A 243 -5.78 11.34 -13.79
N ILE A 244 -5.73 11.67 -12.51
CA ILE A 244 -4.48 12.01 -11.79
C ILE A 244 -4.33 11.02 -10.65
N ALA A 245 -3.27 10.23 -10.69
CA ALA A 245 -3.03 9.21 -9.68
C ALA A 245 -1.65 9.40 -9.05
N TRP A 246 -1.56 9.26 -7.73
CA TRP A 246 -0.33 9.45 -6.96
C TRP A 246 0.07 8.17 -6.24
N SER A 247 1.38 7.88 -6.19
CA SER A 247 1.91 6.77 -5.40
C SER A 247 1.25 5.45 -5.81
N LYS A 248 0.93 4.55 -4.87
CA LYS A 248 0.20 3.29 -5.12
C LYS A 248 -1.05 3.46 -6.00
N GLY A 249 -1.75 4.60 -5.95
CA GLY A 249 -2.94 4.86 -6.78
C GLY A 249 -2.66 4.77 -8.28
N VAL A 250 -1.41 5.02 -8.69
CA VAL A 250 -0.94 4.81 -10.07
C VAL A 250 -1.10 3.36 -10.49
N LEU A 251 -0.72 2.39 -9.66
CA LEU A 251 -0.81 0.96 -10.00
C LEU A 251 -2.24 0.52 -10.30
N ALA A 252 -3.24 1.07 -9.59
CA ALA A 252 -4.65 0.79 -9.84
C ALA A 252 -5.13 1.38 -11.19
N VAL A 253 -4.62 2.55 -11.58
CA VAL A 253 -4.96 3.17 -12.87
C VAL A 253 -4.22 2.48 -14.02
N ASP A 254 -2.93 2.17 -13.85
CA ASP A 254 -2.14 1.40 -14.82
C ASP A 254 -2.83 0.05 -15.13
N THR A 255 -3.31 -0.66 -14.11
CA THR A 255 -4.03 -1.95 -14.25
C THR A 255 -5.29 -1.84 -15.10
N TYR A 256 -6.05 -0.75 -14.97
CA TYR A 256 -7.22 -0.49 -15.82
C TYR A 256 -6.79 -0.11 -17.25
N LEU A 257 -5.87 0.85 -17.39
CA LEU A 257 -5.43 1.38 -18.68
C LEU A 257 -4.58 0.41 -19.52
N SER A 258 -4.08 -0.67 -18.92
CA SER A 258 -3.35 -1.77 -19.59
C SER A 258 -4.22 -2.97 -19.96
N ASN A 259 -5.55 -2.90 -19.74
CA ASN A 259 -6.51 -3.98 -19.94
C ASN A 259 -6.14 -5.28 -19.20
N ALA A 260 -6.05 -5.26 -17.86
CA ALA A 260 -5.67 -6.44 -17.08
C ALA A 260 -6.45 -7.74 -17.41
N ALA A 261 -7.71 -7.66 -17.82
CA ALA A 261 -8.49 -8.84 -18.22
C ALA A 261 -8.01 -9.54 -19.51
N ASP A 262 -7.19 -8.88 -20.34
CA ASP A 262 -6.55 -9.46 -21.53
C ASP A 262 -5.11 -9.94 -21.26
N TRP A 263 -4.60 -9.85 -20.02
CA TRP A 263 -3.24 -10.29 -19.68
C TRP A 263 -3.06 -11.81 -19.80
N GLU A 264 -2.00 -12.24 -20.49
CA GLU A 264 -1.59 -13.65 -20.59
C GLU A 264 -0.31 -13.92 -19.75
N GLY A 265 0.11 -15.20 -19.67
CA GLY A 265 1.42 -15.57 -19.11
C GLY A 265 1.50 -15.77 -17.60
N PHE A 266 0.36 -15.78 -16.90
CA PHE A 266 0.26 -16.20 -15.49
C PHE A 266 0.84 -17.61 -15.28
N GLY A 267 1.47 -17.83 -14.11
CA GLY A 267 1.94 -19.14 -13.68
C GLY A 267 0.81 -20.08 -13.26
N ALA A 268 1.19 -21.25 -12.76
CA ALA A 268 0.27 -22.28 -12.29
C ALA A 268 0.18 -22.36 -10.76
N ASP A 269 0.96 -21.55 -10.06
CA ASP A 269 1.03 -21.50 -8.60
C ASP A 269 -0.14 -20.68 -8.04
N TYR A 270 -0.42 -20.83 -6.75
CA TYR A 270 -1.64 -20.34 -6.12
C TYR A 270 -1.92 -18.86 -6.34
N PHE A 271 -0.97 -17.98 -6.01
CA PHE A 271 -1.18 -16.54 -6.13
C PHE A 271 -1.14 -16.00 -7.56
N ASP A 272 -0.38 -16.63 -8.47
CA ASP A 272 -0.49 -16.35 -9.91
C ASP A 272 -1.89 -16.74 -10.44
N SER A 273 -2.48 -17.82 -9.92
CA SER A 273 -3.84 -18.26 -10.26
C SER A 273 -4.92 -17.34 -9.69
N VAL A 274 -4.73 -16.82 -8.47
CA VAL A 274 -5.61 -15.79 -7.88
C VAL A 274 -5.49 -14.48 -8.68
N ALA A 275 -4.27 -14.02 -8.98
CA ALA A 275 -4.05 -12.81 -9.77
C ALA A 275 -4.65 -12.93 -11.19
N ALA A 276 -4.53 -14.08 -11.85
CA ALA A 276 -5.20 -14.36 -13.13
C ALA A 276 -6.73 -14.29 -13.01
N ALA A 277 -7.29 -14.83 -11.92
CA ALA A 277 -8.72 -14.76 -11.66
C ALA A 277 -9.20 -13.33 -11.41
N GLN A 278 -8.43 -12.51 -10.68
CA GLN A 278 -8.74 -11.11 -10.40
C GLN A 278 -8.60 -10.20 -11.63
N ALA A 279 -7.53 -10.36 -12.39
CA ALA A 279 -7.26 -9.57 -13.58
C ALA A 279 -8.43 -9.68 -14.59
N ALA A 280 -8.99 -10.89 -14.73
CA ALA A 280 -10.17 -11.16 -15.55
C ALA A 280 -11.49 -10.51 -15.07
N GLU A 281 -11.56 -9.98 -13.84
CA GLU A 281 -12.72 -9.20 -13.33
C GLU A 281 -12.55 -7.68 -13.57
N VAL A 282 -11.34 -7.21 -13.93
CA VAL A 282 -11.09 -5.79 -14.22
C VAL A 282 -11.72 -5.41 -15.57
N PRO A 283 -12.57 -4.37 -15.64
CA PRO A 283 -13.15 -3.94 -16.91
C PRO A 283 -12.07 -3.52 -17.92
N LEU A 284 -12.25 -3.92 -19.19
CA LEU A 284 -11.40 -3.45 -20.30
C LEU A 284 -11.49 -1.92 -20.44
N TYR A 285 -10.39 -1.27 -20.84
CA TYR A 285 -10.33 0.17 -20.99
C TYR A 285 -11.35 0.66 -22.03
N ARG A 286 -12.30 1.52 -21.61
CA ARG A 286 -13.49 1.90 -22.38
C ARG A 286 -13.33 3.20 -23.20
N ASP A 287 -12.11 3.60 -23.51
CA ASP A 287 -11.75 4.90 -24.12
C ASP A 287 -12.26 6.11 -23.31
N ASP A 288 -12.45 5.94 -22.00
CA ASP A 288 -13.09 6.92 -21.11
C ASP A 288 -12.15 7.90 -20.41
N VAL A 289 -10.83 7.71 -20.57
CA VAL A 289 -9.79 8.63 -20.08
C VAL A 289 -9.26 9.49 -21.22
N ARG A 290 -9.14 10.80 -20.99
CA ARG A 290 -8.56 11.77 -21.95
C ARG A 290 -7.06 11.90 -21.71
N ALA A 291 -6.68 12.45 -20.56
CA ALA A 291 -5.30 12.50 -20.10
C ALA A 291 -5.12 11.59 -18.88
N TYR A 292 -3.99 10.90 -18.81
CA TYR A 292 -3.53 10.24 -17.59
C TYR A 292 -2.24 10.88 -17.08
N ILE A 293 -2.25 11.35 -15.83
CA ILE A 293 -1.09 11.87 -15.12
C ILE A 293 -0.69 10.87 -14.02
N ALA A 294 0.43 10.19 -14.24
CA ALA A 294 1.08 9.31 -13.28
C ALA A 294 2.05 10.14 -12.42
N LEU A 295 1.68 10.38 -11.16
CA LEU A 295 2.41 11.23 -10.23
C LEU A 295 3.26 10.34 -9.30
N SER A 296 4.55 10.19 -9.61
CA SER A 296 5.50 9.32 -8.88
C SER A 296 4.93 7.92 -8.59
N GLY A 297 4.56 7.19 -9.64
CA GLY A 297 4.06 5.83 -9.53
C GLY A 297 5.18 4.83 -9.26
N PRO A 298 5.01 3.84 -8.36
CA PRO A 298 5.98 2.75 -8.15
C PRO A 298 5.89 1.70 -9.27
N HIS A 299 5.95 2.11 -10.54
CA HIS A 299 5.72 1.26 -11.71
C HIS A 299 6.71 0.08 -11.80
N GLY A 300 7.97 0.30 -11.39
CA GLY A 300 9.00 -0.73 -11.23
C GLY A 300 9.06 -1.38 -9.84
N GLY A 301 8.06 -1.15 -8.99
CA GLY A 301 7.96 -1.71 -7.63
C GLY A 301 8.84 -1.04 -6.57
N ILE A 302 8.78 -1.59 -5.35
CA ILE A 302 9.46 -1.11 -4.14
C ILE A 302 9.94 -2.24 -3.22
N ASP A 303 11.01 -2.00 -2.46
CA ASP A 303 11.52 -2.85 -1.39
C ASP A 303 11.81 -2.10 -0.07
N LEU A 304 11.32 -0.86 0.08
CA LEU A 304 11.56 0.03 1.24
C LEU A 304 11.43 -0.68 2.61
N ASN A 305 10.35 -1.45 2.80
CA ASN A 305 10.06 -2.12 4.06
C ASN A 305 11.02 -3.29 4.33
N PHE A 306 11.67 -3.85 3.30
CA PHE A 306 12.68 -4.90 3.41
C PHE A 306 14.07 -4.34 3.73
N ARG A 307 14.41 -3.13 3.27
CA ARG A 307 15.71 -2.47 3.51
C ARG A 307 15.95 -2.06 4.96
N HIS A 308 14.94 -1.48 5.61
CA HIS A 308 15.13 -0.76 6.87
C HIS A 308 14.56 -1.49 8.09
N PRO A 309 15.41 -2.09 8.94
CA PRO A 309 14.96 -2.66 10.19
C PRO A 309 14.33 -1.61 11.13
N ILE A 310 14.81 -0.37 11.15
CA ILE A 310 14.23 0.68 11.99
C ILE A 310 12.82 1.11 11.55
N HIS A 311 12.51 1.14 10.25
CA HIS A 311 11.17 1.48 9.77
C HIS A 311 10.17 0.43 10.21
N THR A 312 10.49 -0.84 9.96
CA THR A 312 9.69 -1.99 10.38
C THR A 312 9.46 -1.98 11.89
N LEU A 313 10.52 -1.77 12.70
CA LEU A 313 10.40 -1.64 14.15
C LEU A 313 9.56 -0.43 14.60
N THR A 314 9.62 0.70 13.88
CA THR A 314 8.81 1.89 14.17
C THR A 314 7.33 1.61 13.93
N ILE A 315 6.99 0.91 12.84
CA ILE A 315 5.61 0.49 12.51
C ILE A 315 5.08 -0.49 13.56
N ALA A 316 5.90 -1.44 14.02
CA ALA A 316 5.55 -2.35 15.12
C ALA A 316 5.24 -1.61 16.43
N SER A 317 6.12 -0.67 16.82
CA SER A 317 6.08 0.03 18.12
C SER A 317 5.11 1.22 18.19
N THR A 318 4.35 1.49 17.12
CA THR A 318 3.41 2.61 16.98
C THR A 318 1.96 2.14 17.09
N SER A 319 1.06 2.97 17.61
CA SER A 319 -0.36 2.61 17.72
C SER A 319 -1.03 2.45 16.35
N SER A 320 -1.92 1.47 16.25
CA SER A 320 -2.62 1.04 15.02
C SER A 320 -3.55 2.11 14.40
N ASN A 321 -3.86 3.19 15.12
CA ASN A 321 -4.60 4.35 14.61
C ASN A 321 -3.70 5.53 14.19
N ALA A 322 -2.40 5.52 14.51
CA ALA A 322 -1.46 6.56 14.09
C ALA A 322 -0.91 6.25 12.68
N PRO A 323 -0.72 7.24 11.79
CA PRO A 323 -0.41 7.00 10.37
C PRO A 323 0.77 6.05 10.11
N VAL A 324 1.87 6.17 10.87
CA VAL A 324 3.04 5.29 10.71
C VAL A 324 2.75 3.85 11.16
N GLY A 325 1.92 3.66 12.20
CA GLY A 325 1.51 2.33 12.68
C GLY A 325 0.61 1.55 11.72
N ARG A 326 0.32 2.10 10.54
CA ARG A 326 -0.59 1.53 9.54
C ARG A 326 0.12 0.99 8.29
N GLY A 327 1.42 1.22 8.13
CA GLY A 327 2.21 0.74 6.99
C GLY A 327 2.51 -0.77 7.06
N PRO A 328 3.01 -1.38 5.96
CA PRO A 328 3.35 -2.80 5.91
C PRO A 328 4.66 -3.16 6.66
N MET A 329 4.88 -4.45 6.96
CA MET A 329 6.12 -5.01 7.54
C MET A 329 6.41 -6.40 6.96
N PRO A 330 7.67 -6.73 6.60
CA PRO A 330 8.06 -8.05 6.12
C PRO A 330 8.47 -9.04 7.20
N TRP A 331 8.61 -8.60 8.46
CA TRP A 331 9.03 -9.47 9.55
C TRP A 331 7.92 -10.47 9.90
N THR A 332 8.27 -11.75 10.01
CA THR A 332 7.38 -12.79 10.55
C THR A 332 7.44 -12.81 12.08
N PHE A 333 8.65 -12.66 12.63
CA PHE A 333 8.84 -12.41 14.06
C PHE A 333 10.07 -11.54 14.33
N PHE A 334 10.11 -10.99 15.54
CA PHE A 334 11.31 -10.37 16.08
C PHE A 334 11.52 -10.69 17.56
N SER A 335 12.77 -10.62 18.02
CA SER A 335 13.12 -10.78 19.43
C SER A 335 12.56 -9.61 20.24
N ALA A 336 11.98 -9.84 21.42
CA ALA A 336 11.45 -8.79 22.28
C ALA A 336 12.53 -7.79 22.77
N LEU A 337 13.81 -8.12 22.55
CA LEU A 337 14.93 -7.18 22.56
C LEU A 337 14.60 -5.94 21.73
N GLN A 338 14.06 -6.09 20.51
CA GLN A 338 13.84 -5.02 19.52
C GLN A 338 12.97 -3.86 20.02
N CYS A 339 11.99 -4.12 20.89
CA CYS A 339 11.07 -3.08 21.38
C CYS A 339 11.85 -1.92 22.02
N VAL A 340 11.59 -0.71 21.51
CA VAL A 340 12.47 0.45 21.71
C VAL A 340 12.49 0.92 23.17
N THR A 341 13.59 1.59 23.53
CA THR A 341 13.90 2.06 24.90
C THR A 341 14.16 0.93 25.92
N TRP A 342 14.40 1.28 27.18
CA TRP A 342 14.65 0.34 28.27
C TRP A 342 13.33 -0.12 28.91
N GLY A 343 13.05 -1.43 28.84
CA GLY A 343 12.12 -2.20 29.70
C GLY A 343 10.86 -1.49 30.21
N PRO A 344 9.69 -1.66 29.57
CA PRO A 344 8.43 -1.02 29.99
C PRO A 344 7.95 -1.42 31.41
N ASP A 345 8.38 -2.56 31.95
CA ASP A 345 8.01 -3.02 33.31
C ASP A 345 8.84 -2.41 34.46
N SER A 346 9.51 -1.28 34.22
CA SER A 346 10.11 -0.48 35.29
C SER A 346 9.05 0.44 35.91
N PRO A 347 8.60 0.24 37.17
CA PRO A 347 7.54 1.04 37.81
C PRO A 347 7.98 2.47 38.21
N TRP A 348 8.92 3.03 37.45
CA TRP A 348 9.56 4.34 37.60
C TRP A 348 9.62 5.10 36.27
N TYR A 349 9.38 4.43 35.13
CA TYR A 349 9.45 5.00 33.78
C TYR A 349 8.31 4.46 32.93
N ASP A 350 7.43 5.36 32.50
CA ASP A 350 6.50 5.12 31.41
C ASP A 350 7.27 5.19 30.07
N ASN A 351 6.94 4.32 29.11
CA ASN A 351 7.63 4.24 27.82
C ASN A 351 6.65 4.54 26.67
N PRO A 352 6.41 5.82 26.32
CA PRO A 352 5.48 6.21 25.25
C PRO A 352 5.95 5.83 23.83
N TYR A 353 7.05 5.07 23.70
CA TYR A 353 7.67 4.66 22.44
C TYR A 353 7.58 3.13 22.20
N ALA A 354 6.77 2.41 22.97
CA ALA A 354 6.53 0.96 22.83
C ALA A 354 5.03 0.64 22.92
N ALA A 355 4.26 1.19 21.98
CA ALA A 355 2.82 0.92 21.84
C ALA A 355 2.55 -0.32 20.97
N SER A 356 1.29 -0.79 20.96
CA SER A 356 0.82 -1.98 20.22
C SER A 356 1.66 -3.23 20.53
N VAL A 357 2.11 -3.99 19.53
CA VAL A 357 2.73 -5.34 19.70
C VAL A 357 4.01 -5.38 20.54
N CYS A 358 4.55 -4.22 20.94
CA CYS A 358 5.67 -4.07 21.87
C CYS A 358 5.28 -3.73 23.32
N GLU A 359 4.01 -3.43 23.60
CA GLU A 359 3.55 -3.08 24.95
C GLU A 359 3.65 -4.28 25.90
N GLY A 360 4.31 -4.09 27.05
CA GLY A 360 4.56 -5.17 28.02
C GLY A 360 5.47 -6.30 27.51
N ARG A 361 6.25 -6.07 26.44
CA ARG A 361 7.24 -7.03 25.92
C ARG A 361 8.67 -6.58 26.28
N GLY A 362 9.49 -7.51 26.77
CA GLY A 362 10.90 -7.22 27.09
C GLY A 362 11.10 -6.29 28.29
N GLY A 363 10.31 -6.46 29.37
CA GLY A 363 10.49 -5.72 30.62
C GLY A 363 11.81 -6.00 31.32
N THR A 364 12.34 -7.23 31.21
CA THR A 364 13.60 -7.66 31.83
C THR A 364 14.54 -8.45 30.89
N TRP A 365 15.82 -8.57 31.28
CA TRP A 365 16.87 -9.12 30.42
C TRP A 365 16.72 -10.58 29.91
N PRO A 366 15.92 -11.50 30.51
CA PRO A 366 15.64 -12.81 29.91
C PRO A 366 14.54 -12.72 28.85
N GLU A 367 13.50 -11.92 29.12
CA GLU A 367 12.33 -11.71 28.25
C GLU A 367 12.73 -11.10 26.91
N TYR A 368 13.82 -10.31 26.87
CA TYR A 368 14.42 -9.85 25.61
C TYR A 368 14.63 -10.98 24.59
N PHE A 369 14.90 -12.21 25.03
CA PHE A 369 15.17 -13.36 24.14
C PHE A 369 13.92 -14.18 23.79
N GLU A 370 12.74 -13.78 24.27
CA GLU A 370 11.44 -14.26 23.77
C GLU A 370 11.15 -13.65 22.38
N ARG A 371 10.25 -14.28 21.63
CA ARG A 371 9.88 -13.87 20.26
C ARG A 371 8.49 -13.25 20.23
N ILE A 372 8.38 -12.08 19.62
CA ILE A 372 7.12 -11.45 19.24
C ILE A 372 6.86 -11.87 17.80
N TYR A 373 5.93 -12.82 17.62
CA TYR A 373 5.50 -13.23 16.29
C TYR A 373 4.39 -12.29 15.84
N VAL A 374 4.58 -11.65 14.69
CA VAL A 374 3.57 -10.82 14.03
C VAL A 374 2.98 -11.53 12.81
N SER A 375 3.57 -12.63 12.36
CA SER A 375 2.98 -13.60 11.43
C SER A 375 3.31 -15.02 11.89
N ASN A 376 2.50 -15.99 11.44
CA ASN A 376 2.78 -17.42 11.55
C ASN A 376 3.20 -18.05 10.21
N LEU A 377 3.46 -17.25 9.17
CA LEU A 377 3.98 -17.76 7.90
C LEU A 377 5.41 -18.30 8.08
N ASP A 378 5.60 -19.56 7.67
CA ASP A 378 6.87 -20.27 7.54
C ASP A 378 7.33 -20.32 6.04
N GLY A 379 6.93 -19.32 5.24
CA GLY A 379 7.16 -19.25 3.80
C GLY A 379 6.00 -19.80 2.93
N LEU A 380 6.33 -20.23 1.70
CA LEU A 380 5.40 -20.82 0.72
C LEU A 380 5.76 -22.28 0.40
N ASP A 381 4.78 -23.10 0.03
CA ASP A 381 4.98 -24.47 -0.44
C ASP A 381 5.24 -24.59 -1.97
N SER A 382 5.37 -25.82 -2.45
CA SER A 382 5.61 -26.11 -3.88
C SER A 382 4.40 -25.93 -4.82
N GLU A 383 3.25 -25.49 -4.30
CA GLU A 383 2.10 -24.99 -5.07
C GLU A 383 1.97 -23.45 -4.93
N GLY A 384 2.94 -22.79 -4.28
CA GLY A 384 2.90 -21.35 -3.96
C GLY A 384 1.91 -20.98 -2.86
N LYS A 385 1.41 -21.96 -2.08
CA LYS A 385 0.46 -21.71 -0.99
C LYS A 385 1.23 -21.34 0.29
N PRO A 386 0.75 -20.37 1.08
CA PRO A 386 1.37 -20.07 2.37
C PRO A 386 1.30 -21.27 3.32
N VAL A 387 2.33 -21.43 4.15
CA VAL A 387 2.39 -22.49 5.16
C VAL A 387 2.64 -21.94 6.56
N ALA A 388 2.14 -22.65 7.57
CA ALA A 388 2.36 -22.37 8.98
C ALA A 388 2.48 -23.68 9.77
N THR A 389 3.45 -23.76 10.68
CA THR A 389 3.69 -24.91 11.57
C THR A 389 2.88 -24.84 12.87
N SER A 390 2.32 -23.67 13.20
CA SER A 390 1.48 -23.41 14.38
C SER A 390 0.55 -22.21 14.12
N SER A 391 -0.49 -22.03 14.94
CA SER A 391 -1.31 -20.81 14.86
C SER A 391 -0.60 -19.65 15.55
N LEU A 392 -0.85 -18.40 15.13
CA LEU A 392 -0.18 -17.25 15.74
C LEU A 392 -0.52 -17.07 17.23
N ARG A 393 -1.72 -17.53 17.63
CA ARG A 393 -2.13 -17.58 19.04
C ARG A 393 -1.18 -18.47 19.83
N ASP A 394 -0.99 -19.71 19.41
CA ASP A 394 -0.11 -20.66 20.10
C ASP A 394 1.34 -20.16 20.13
N LEU A 395 1.86 -19.63 19.01
CA LEU A 395 3.21 -19.03 18.93
C LEU A 395 3.42 -17.90 19.94
N ASN A 396 2.48 -16.96 20.08
CA ASN A 396 2.62 -15.84 21.01
C ASN A 396 2.30 -16.22 22.46
N VAL A 397 1.41 -17.18 22.71
CA VAL A 397 1.09 -17.67 24.06
C VAL A 397 2.26 -18.45 24.66
N ASP A 398 2.95 -19.26 23.86
CA ASP A 398 4.22 -19.90 24.26
C ASP A 398 5.38 -18.88 24.38
N ASN A 399 5.18 -17.63 23.93
CA ASN A 399 6.09 -16.48 24.10
C ASN A 399 5.51 -15.40 25.04
N GLY A 400 4.87 -15.84 26.12
CA GLY A 400 4.54 -14.99 27.28
C GLY A 400 3.26 -14.15 27.15
N VAL A 401 2.61 -14.09 25.99
CA VAL A 401 1.31 -13.41 25.87
C VAL A 401 0.25 -14.22 26.62
N SER A 402 -0.57 -13.55 27.45
CA SER A 402 -1.70 -14.23 28.09
C SER A 402 -2.71 -14.66 27.02
N ASN A 403 -3.08 -15.95 26.98
CA ASN A 403 -4.12 -16.44 26.07
C ASN A 403 -5.49 -15.74 26.25
N SER A 404 -5.74 -15.09 27.40
CA SER A 404 -6.95 -14.28 27.62
C SER A 404 -6.80 -12.80 27.21
N ALA A 405 -5.63 -12.41 26.67
CA ALA A 405 -5.30 -11.07 26.20
C ALA A 405 -4.75 -11.06 24.77
N PHE A 406 -4.32 -12.21 24.22
CA PHE A 406 -4.14 -12.40 22.78
C PHE A 406 -5.52 -12.27 22.10
N ASP A 407 -5.82 -11.05 21.67
CA ASP A 407 -6.75 -10.83 20.58
C ASP A 407 -6.12 -11.32 19.28
N PHE A 408 -6.99 -11.64 18.32
CA PHE A 408 -6.54 -12.02 17.00
C PHE A 408 -5.97 -10.77 16.28
N ASP A 409 -6.74 -9.72 15.97
CA ASP A 409 -6.33 -8.71 14.98
C ASP A 409 -5.06 -7.89 15.29
N GLU A 410 -4.73 -7.66 16.56
CA GLU A 410 -3.51 -6.91 16.94
C GLU A 410 -2.21 -7.56 16.43
N TYR A 411 -2.19 -8.90 16.33
CA TYR A 411 -1.03 -9.68 15.86
C TYR A 411 -1.35 -10.50 14.60
N ASN A 412 -2.55 -11.08 14.49
CA ASN A 412 -2.87 -12.21 13.60
C ASN A 412 -3.05 -11.89 12.13
N ILE A 413 -3.31 -10.63 11.75
CA ILE A 413 -3.39 -10.24 10.35
C ILE A 413 -2.12 -9.45 10.06
N SER A 414 -1.02 -10.15 9.78
CA SER A 414 0.27 -9.48 9.66
C SER A 414 0.28 -8.47 8.52
N LEU A 415 1.23 -7.57 8.61
CA LEU A 415 1.39 -6.43 7.72
C LEU A 415 1.89 -6.81 6.31
N PHE A 416 2.12 -8.11 6.05
CA PHE A 416 2.01 -8.69 4.70
C PHE A 416 1.13 -9.96 4.64
N GLY A 417 0.83 -10.63 5.76
CA GLY A 417 -0.16 -11.71 5.84
C GLY A 417 0.14 -12.79 6.90
N SER A 418 -0.86 -13.62 7.15
CA SER A 418 -0.82 -14.76 8.08
C SER A 418 -1.77 -15.87 7.63
N ILE A 419 -1.75 -17.02 8.31
CA ILE A 419 -2.78 -18.05 8.21
C ILE A 419 -3.68 -18.01 9.45
N ASP A 420 -5.00 -17.91 9.24
CA ASP A 420 -6.02 -17.89 10.28
C ASP A 420 -6.25 -19.29 10.92
N GLU A 421 -7.06 -19.35 11.98
CA GLU A 421 -7.45 -20.61 12.65
C GLU A 421 -8.35 -21.53 11.79
N GLY A 422 -8.79 -21.07 10.60
CA GLY A 422 -9.48 -21.85 9.58
C GLY A 422 -8.53 -22.49 8.54
N GLY A 423 -7.30 -21.99 8.43
CA GLY A 423 -6.31 -22.40 7.42
C GLY A 423 -6.23 -21.45 6.20
N ASN A 424 -6.92 -20.30 6.23
CA ASN A 424 -6.96 -19.35 5.12
C ASN A 424 -5.84 -18.32 5.24
N HIS A 425 -5.25 -17.91 4.11
CA HIS A 425 -4.31 -16.79 4.10
C HIS A 425 -5.05 -15.45 4.13
N VAL A 426 -4.77 -14.65 5.17
CA VAL A 426 -5.39 -13.35 5.42
C VAL A 426 -4.36 -12.23 5.36
N SER A 427 -4.57 -11.27 4.44
CA SER A 427 -3.76 -10.05 4.33
C SER A 427 -4.58 -8.89 3.74
N PRO A 428 -4.53 -7.69 4.35
CA PRO A 428 -5.16 -6.47 3.87
C PRO A 428 -4.14 -5.56 3.15
N TYR A 429 -2.89 -6.01 3.02
CA TYR A 429 -1.80 -5.30 2.36
C TYR A 429 -1.56 -5.82 0.94
N GLN A 430 -2.61 -6.36 0.29
CA GLN A 430 -2.53 -6.99 -1.03
C GLN A 430 -1.92 -6.07 -2.09
N GLY A 431 -2.32 -4.79 -2.10
CA GLY A 431 -1.77 -3.80 -3.02
C GLY A 431 -0.37 -3.29 -2.66
N GLN A 432 0.23 -3.77 -1.56
CA GLN A 432 1.65 -3.57 -1.22
C GLN A 432 2.46 -4.83 -1.52
N LEU A 433 1.92 -6.03 -1.30
CA LEU A 433 2.48 -7.28 -1.83
C LEU A 433 2.64 -7.20 -3.36
N GLN A 434 1.60 -6.73 -4.04
CA GLN A 434 1.61 -6.46 -5.48
C GLN A 434 2.61 -5.37 -5.90
N ALA A 435 3.00 -4.47 -5.00
CA ALA A 435 3.99 -3.43 -5.27
C ALA A 435 5.43 -3.86 -4.91
N ALA A 436 5.60 -5.01 -4.24
CA ALA A 436 6.90 -5.52 -3.85
C ALA A 436 7.75 -5.83 -5.10
N ARG A 437 9.03 -5.49 -5.03
CA ARG A 437 10.03 -5.87 -6.04
C ARG A 437 11.43 -5.79 -5.45
N ASP A 438 12.25 -6.83 -5.63
CA ASP A 438 13.66 -6.74 -5.26
C ASP A 438 14.42 -5.79 -6.20
N LEU A 439 14.93 -4.68 -5.64
CA LEU A 439 15.71 -3.68 -6.37
C LEU A 439 17.19 -3.72 -5.99
N ARG A 440 17.67 -4.71 -5.20
CA ARG A 440 19.09 -4.84 -4.80
C ARG A 440 20.05 -5.03 -5.98
N ASP A 441 19.59 -5.62 -7.08
CA ASP A 441 20.37 -5.77 -8.32
C ASP A 441 20.66 -4.41 -9.00
N THR A 442 19.82 -3.39 -8.76
CA THR A 442 19.98 -2.02 -9.28
C THR A 442 20.60 -1.08 -8.23
N TYR A 443 20.11 -1.17 -6.99
CA TYR A 443 20.50 -0.37 -5.83
C TYR A 443 20.95 -1.29 -4.68
N PRO A 444 22.19 -1.80 -4.71
CA PRO A 444 22.69 -2.74 -3.71
C PRO A 444 22.97 -2.06 -2.37
N ILE A 445 22.55 -2.71 -1.28
CA ILE A 445 22.79 -2.26 0.10
C ILE A 445 24.31 -2.22 0.37
N PRO A 446 24.91 -1.06 0.70
CA PRO A 446 26.34 -0.90 0.89
C PRO A 446 26.81 -1.16 2.34
N ASP A 447 28.11 -1.43 2.52
CA ASP A 447 28.80 -1.39 3.83
C ASP A 447 28.78 0.04 4.40
N ARG A 448 28.25 0.18 5.62
CA ARG A 448 28.04 1.46 6.30
C ARG A 448 28.86 1.63 7.59
N THR A 449 29.82 0.76 7.88
CA THR A 449 30.68 0.80 9.09
C THR A 449 31.50 2.09 9.27
N SER A 450 31.55 2.94 8.25
CA SER A 450 32.10 4.29 8.34
C SER A 450 31.21 5.23 9.15
N TYR A 451 31.76 5.80 10.23
CA TYR A 451 31.15 6.87 11.06
C TYR A 451 30.68 8.12 10.28
N ALA A 452 30.93 8.21 8.96
CA ALA A 452 30.33 9.21 8.10
C ALA A 452 28.83 8.96 7.78
N TRP A 453 28.31 7.75 8.03
CA TRP A 453 26.89 7.41 7.83
C TRP A 453 26.00 7.67 9.06
N SER A 454 26.56 7.63 10.28
CA SER A 454 25.82 7.76 11.56
C SER A 454 25.30 9.17 11.89
N SER A 455 24.98 9.95 10.86
CA SER A 455 24.28 11.24 10.92
C SER A 455 23.40 11.52 9.68
N VAL A 456 23.22 10.52 8.82
CA VAL A 456 22.36 10.57 7.62
C VAL A 456 21.53 9.29 7.44
N ASP A 457 21.91 8.19 8.08
CA ASP A 457 21.23 6.90 8.03
C ASP A 457 20.54 6.63 9.39
N PRO A 458 19.19 6.45 9.41
CA PRO A 458 18.43 6.15 10.63
C PRO A 458 18.77 4.82 11.32
N ASP A 459 19.18 3.80 10.56
CA ASP A 459 19.61 2.51 11.13
C ASP A 459 20.99 2.66 11.82
N GLU A 460 21.91 3.44 11.26
CA GLU A 460 23.23 3.73 11.85
C GLU A 460 23.20 4.73 13.02
N ASP A 461 22.31 5.74 13.01
CA ASP A 461 22.27 6.76 14.06
C ASP A 461 21.45 6.33 15.30
N ARG A 462 20.47 5.43 15.12
CA ARG A 462 19.55 4.97 16.18
C ARG A 462 19.59 3.46 16.38
N TYR A 463 19.38 2.65 15.34
CA TYR A 463 19.07 1.22 15.49
C TYR A 463 20.28 0.40 15.97
N PHE A 464 21.37 0.34 15.21
CA PHE A 464 22.55 -0.43 15.60
C PHE A 464 23.16 0.02 16.96
N PRO A 465 23.31 1.33 17.25
CA PRO A 465 23.80 1.79 18.56
C PRO A 465 22.90 1.37 19.75
N TRP A 466 21.58 1.35 19.55
CA TRP A 466 20.61 0.90 20.55
C TRP A 466 20.68 -0.64 20.74
N LEU A 467 20.86 -1.39 19.65
CA LEU A 467 20.93 -2.85 19.64
C LEU A 467 22.18 -3.35 20.38
N ASP A 468 23.34 -2.77 20.05
CA ASP A 468 24.60 -3.00 20.77
C ASP A 468 24.51 -2.62 22.25
N THR A 469 23.78 -1.53 22.57
CA THR A 469 23.56 -1.11 23.97
C THR A 469 22.76 -2.15 24.76
N LYS A 470 21.73 -2.79 24.17
CA LYS A 470 21.01 -3.88 24.84
C LYS A 470 21.81 -5.18 24.87
N LEU A 471 22.54 -5.55 23.81
CA LEU A 471 23.36 -6.78 23.76
C LEU A 471 24.55 -6.74 24.72
N THR A 472 25.18 -5.57 24.90
CA THR A 472 26.31 -5.41 25.84
C THR A 472 25.87 -5.31 27.31
N TYR A 473 24.58 -5.05 27.60
CA TYR A 473 24.09 -4.78 28.96
C TYR A 473 24.22 -5.99 29.92
N ASN A 474 25.02 -5.81 30.98
CA ASN A 474 25.27 -6.85 31.98
C ASN A 474 24.74 -6.46 33.38
N PRO A 475 23.55 -6.94 33.79
CA PRO A 475 22.97 -6.61 35.10
C PRO A 475 23.75 -7.19 36.29
N TYR A 476 24.60 -8.21 36.07
CA TYR A 476 25.38 -8.86 37.11
C TYR A 476 26.80 -8.29 37.25
N ASN A 477 27.34 -7.68 36.19
CA ASN A 477 28.70 -7.13 36.19
C ASN A 477 28.89 -6.03 35.13
N ILE A 478 28.51 -4.79 35.49
CA ILE A 478 28.59 -3.57 34.65
C ILE A 478 29.98 -3.21 34.08
N PHE A 479 31.03 -3.99 34.38
CA PHE A 479 32.39 -3.79 33.87
C PHE A 479 32.77 -4.77 32.73
N PHE A 480 31.86 -5.68 32.34
CA PHE A 480 32.08 -6.68 31.30
C PHE A 480 30.83 -6.79 30.44
N ALA A 481 30.95 -6.59 29.12
CA ALA A 481 29.84 -6.75 28.18
C ALA A 481 29.19 -8.13 28.30
N ALA A 482 27.87 -8.18 28.24
CA ALA A 482 27.12 -9.43 28.24
C ALA A 482 27.03 -10.09 26.85
N GLY A 483 27.34 -9.37 25.77
CA GLY A 483 27.15 -9.84 24.41
C GLY A 483 27.63 -8.85 23.35
N TYR A 484 27.40 -9.21 22.08
CA TYR A 484 27.76 -8.47 20.87
C TYR A 484 26.90 -8.93 19.68
N LEU A 485 26.78 -8.11 18.64
CA LEU A 485 26.05 -8.43 17.40
C LEU A 485 26.84 -9.43 16.52
N ASP A 486 26.16 -10.37 15.86
CA ASP A 486 26.74 -11.29 14.85
C ASP A 486 26.74 -10.63 13.46
N ASP A 487 27.13 -9.36 13.35
CA ASP A 487 27.01 -8.56 12.11
C ASP A 487 28.04 -7.41 12.07
N ASP A 488 29.34 -7.75 11.95
CA ASP A 488 30.47 -6.81 11.99
C ASP A 488 30.41 -5.67 10.93
N ASP A 489 29.57 -5.80 9.88
CA ASP A 489 29.41 -4.83 8.81
C ASP A 489 27.97 -4.31 8.60
N HIS A 490 27.04 -4.66 9.52
CA HIS A 490 25.62 -4.29 9.51
C HIS A 490 24.81 -4.79 8.28
N THR A 491 25.41 -5.55 7.36
CA THR A 491 24.77 -5.95 6.10
C THR A 491 23.75 -7.07 6.31
N LYS A 492 23.97 -7.97 7.28
CA LYS A 492 23.07 -9.11 7.52
C LYS A 492 21.72 -8.64 8.06
N CYS A 493 21.70 -7.74 9.04
CA CYS A 493 20.46 -7.27 9.64
C CYS A 493 19.63 -6.38 8.71
N ARG A 494 20.24 -5.77 7.68
CA ARG A 494 19.52 -5.12 6.56
C ARG A 494 18.99 -6.13 5.54
N ASN A 495 19.72 -7.21 5.24
CA ASN A 495 19.27 -8.24 4.28
C ASN A 495 18.32 -9.30 4.89
N ALA A 496 18.26 -9.44 6.22
CA ALA A 496 17.51 -10.51 6.90
C ALA A 496 15.98 -10.47 6.73
N ALA A 497 15.44 -9.42 6.08
CA ALA A 497 14.05 -9.38 5.62
C ALA A 497 13.85 -9.88 4.18
N PHE A 498 14.86 -9.74 3.31
CA PHE A 498 14.81 -10.11 1.89
C PHE A 498 14.92 -11.62 1.64
N GLU A 499 15.69 -12.33 2.48
CA GLU A 499 15.95 -13.76 2.33
C GLU A 499 15.07 -14.56 3.32
N ASP A 500 14.30 -15.53 2.80
CA ASP A 500 13.35 -16.34 3.58
C ASP A 500 14.06 -17.14 4.69
N HIS A 501 13.55 -17.01 5.92
CA HIS A 501 14.05 -17.62 7.16
C HIS A 501 15.59 -17.64 7.34
N SER A 502 16.25 -16.59 6.84
CA SER A 502 17.71 -16.49 6.70
C SER A 502 18.52 -16.80 7.96
N GLY A 503 17.99 -16.46 9.14
CA GLY A 503 18.70 -16.59 10.41
C GLY A 503 19.98 -15.75 10.54
N GLU A 504 20.22 -14.81 9.63
CA GLU A 504 21.49 -14.07 9.56
C GLU A 504 21.59 -12.99 10.64
N CYS A 505 20.53 -12.21 10.87
CA CYS A 505 20.51 -11.20 11.93
C CYS A 505 20.41 -11.85 13.33
N ALA A 506 21.54 -11.88 14.04
CA ALA A 506 21.65 -12.54 15.33
C ALA A 506 22.58 -11.79 16.29
N GLY A 507 22.50 -12.13 17.58
CA GLY A 507 23.40 -11.65 18.62
C GLY A 507 23.94 -12.81 19.46
N TYR A 508 25.16 -12.63 19.97
CA TYR A 508 25.78 -13.53 20.94
C TYR A 508 25.68 -12.96 22.34
N HIS A 509 25.20 -13.73 23.31
CA HIS A 509 24.90 -13.23 24.65
C HIS A 509 25.20 -14.23 25.79
N ALA A 510 25.54 -13.72 26.98
CA ALA A 510 25.94 -14.51 28.15
C ALA A 510 24.76 -15.11 28.92
N TYR A 511 23.52 -14.67 28.65
CA TYR A 511 22.34 -15.44 29.00
C TYR A 511 22.34 -16.72 28.17
N THR A 512 22.39 -17.89 28.81
CA THR A 512 22.57 -19.19 28.13
C THR A 512 21.44 -20.17 28.43
N LEU A 513 20.33 -19.67 28.98
CA LEU A 513 19.22 -20.46 29.52
C LEU A 513 17.87 -20.22 28.84
N GLY A 514 17.76 -19.24 27.93
CA GLY A 514 16.52 -18.98 27.19
C GLY A 514 16.30 -20.01 26.09
N ASP A 515 15.05 -20.41 25.88
CA ASP A 515 14.67 -21.54 25.02
C ASP A 515 14.99 -21.32 23.53
N TYR A 516 15.01 -20.07 23.06
CA TYR A 516 15.38 -19.68 21.67
C TYR A 516 16.89 -19.65 21.41
N LYS A 517 17.68 -20.41 22.18
CA LYS A 517 19.12 -20.56 21.98
C LYS A 517 19.41 -21.45 20.77
N GLU A 518 19.84 -20.84 19.67
CA GLU A 518 20.13 -21.55 18.42
C GLU A 518 21.53 -22.20 18.39
N GLY A 519 22.46 -21.70 19.21
CA GLY A 519 23.82 -22.24 19.26
C GLY A 519 24.69 -21.58 20.32
N SER A 520 26.01 -21.80 20.24
CA SER A 520 27.00 -21.08 21.05
C SER A 520 28.30 -20.83 20.28
N ASP A 521 28.99 -19.76 20.63
CA ASP A 521 30.31 -19.41 20.10
C ASP A 521 31.44 -20.20 20.80
N GLY A 522 32.70 -19.89 20.45
CA GLY A 522 33.89 -20.49 21.07
C GLY A 522 34.18 -20.05 22.52
N LEU A 523 33.56 -18.97 23.00
CA LEU A 523 33.66 -18.45 24.37
C LEU A 523 32.53 -18.94 25.28
N GLY A 524 31.46 -19.51 24.71
CA GLY A 524 30.31 -20.08 25.42
C GLY A 524 29.08 -19.17 25.51
N TYR A 525 29.09 -18.02 24.84
CA TYR A 525 27.92 -17.15 24.65
C TYR A 525 26.89 -17.90 23.82
N ALA A 526 25.61 -17.71 24.07
CA ALA A 526 24.52 -18.27 23.28
C ALA A 526 24.21 -17.38 22.07
N ARG A 527 23.95 -17.99 20.91
CA ARG A 527 23.42 -17.28 19.73
C ARG A 527 21.90 -17.20 19.82
N TYR A 528 21.36 -16.01 19.59
CA TYR A 528 19.92 -15.73 19.48
C TYR A 528 19.66 -14.98 18.17
N ARG A 529 18.66 -15.43 17.40
CA ARG A 529 18.16 -14.69 16.22
C ARG A 529 17.34 -13.48 16.69
N LEU A 530 17.53 -12.36 16.02
CA LEU A 530 17.05 -11.05 16.49
C LEU A 530 15.81 -10.56 15.75
N LEU A 531 15.67 -10.95 14.50
CA LEU A 531 14.52 -10.69 13.61
C LEU A 531 14.57 -11.68 12.44
N GLU A 532 13.44 -11.87 11.78
CA GLU A 532 13.28 -12.76 10.63
C GLU A 532 12.19 -12.23 9.70
N GLY A 533 12.44 -12.25 8.38
CA GLY A 533 11.46 -11.88 7.37
C GLY A 533 10.84 -13.05 6.61
N LEU A 534 9.75 -12.73 5.91
CA LEU A 534 9.02 -13.57 4.95
C LEU A 534 9.83 -13.85 3.66
N GLY A 535 10.86 -13.03 3.37
CA GLY A 535 11.55 -13.01 2.10
C GLY A 535 10.79 -12.20 1.03
N ILE A 536 11.54 -11.54 0.13
CA ILE A 536 10.94 -10.68 -0.91
C ILE A 536 10.43 -11.50 -2.10
N GLU A 537 11.06 -12.62 -2.44
CA GLU A 537 10.58 -13.55 -3.48
C GLU A 537 9.19 -14.11 -3.11
N ALA A 538 8.98 -14.44 -1.84
CA ALA A 538 7.67 -14.84 -1.33
C ALA A 538 6.65 -13.70 -1.40
N ALA A 539 7.05 -12.45 -1.14
CA ALA A 539 6.16 -11.29 -1.25
C ALA A 539 5.78 -10.96 -2.71
N GLU A 540 6.73 -11.00 -3.66
CA GLU A 540 6.44 -10.89 -5.10
C GLU A 540 5.49 -12.00 -5.58
N ALA A 541 5.72 -13.24 -5.14
CA ALA A 541 4.85 -14.36 -5.44
C ALA A 541 3.44 -14.18 -4.83
N MET A 542 3.33 -13.76 -3.57
CA MET A 542 2.06 -13.45 -2.89
C MET A 542 1.31 -12.27 -3.53
N GLY A 543 2.04 -11.36 -4.18
CA GLY A 543 1.51 -10.31 -5.05
C GLY A 543 1.13 -10.77 -6.46
N GLY A 544 1.25 -12.06 -6.80
CA GLY A 544 0.98 -12.58 -8.15
C GLY A 544 1.93 -12.02 -9.22
N HIS A 545 3.15 -11.65 -8.82
CA HIS A 545 4.17 -11.00 -9.64
C HIS A 545 3.67 -9.71 -10.33
N PHE A 546 2.75 -8.97 -9.71
CA PHE A 546 1.99 -7.88 -10.33
C PHE A 546 2.84 -6.80 -11.03
N ILE A 547 3.93 -6.30 -10.43
CA ILE A 547 4.85 -5.35 -11.09
C ILE A 547 5.36 -5.90 -12.43
N ARG A 548 5.72 -7.19 -12.46
CA ARG A 548 6.15 -7.87 -13.68
C ARG A 548 5.03 -7.97 -14.72
N ARG A 549 3.76 -8.12 -14.30
CA ARG A 549 2.62 -8.11 -15.23
C ARG A 549 2.43 -6.72 -15.87
N LEU A 550 2.63 -5.65 -15.11
CA LEU A 550 2.68 -4.28 -15.65
C LEU A 550 3.84 -4.09 -16.64
N GLU A 551 5.05 -4.53 -16.27
CA GLU A 551 6.24 -4.53 -17.15
C GLU A 551 6.03 -5.29 -18.47
N GLU A 552 5.35 -6.44 -18.43
CA GLU A 552 5.16 -7.31 -19.60
C GLU A 552 4.10 -6.77 -20.59
N ASN A 553 3.17 -5.91 -20.16
CA ASN A 553 2.04 -5.44 -20.97
C ASN A 553 2.09 -3.95 -21.38
N GLY A 554 2.38 -3.02 -20.45
CA GLY A 554 2.27 -1.57 -20.69
C GLY A 554 0.81 -1.08 -20.87
N LEU A 555 0.63 0.23 -21.09
CA LEU A 555 -0.69 0.86 -21.25
C LEU A 555 -1.24 0.71 -22.68
N ASP A 556 -2.56 0.77 -22.84
CA ASP A 556 -3.22 0.72 -24.15
C ASP A 556 -2.90 1.95 -25.00
N SER A 557 -2.46 1.72 -26.24
CA SER A 557 -2.14 2.77 -27.21
C SER A 557 -3.34 3.64 -27.61
N ARG A 558 -4.57 3.27 -27.26
CA ARG A 558 -5.78 4.11 -27.38
C ARG A 558 -5.79 5.32 -26.44
N LEU A 559 -5.06 5.28 -25.31
CA LEU A 559 -4.92 6.42 -24.40
C LEU A 559 -4.51 7.69 -25.18
N PRO A 560 -5.26 8.80 -25.09
CA PRO A 560 -4.96 9.99 -25.89
C PRO A 560 -3.70 10.75 -25.44
N ALA A 561 -3.50 10.89 -24.12
CA ALA A 561 -2.36 11.60 -23.54
C ALA A 561 -1.86 10.96 -22.23
N LEU A 562 -0.54 10.92 -22.05
CA LEU A 562 0.15 10.36 -20.88
C LEU A 562 1.20 11.35 -20.36
N PHE A 563 1.22 11.59 -19.05
CA PHE A 563 2.26 12.36 -18.37
C PHE A 563 2.81 11.60 -17.17
N VAL A 564 4.08 11.20 -17.24
CA VAL A 564 4.83 10.66 -16.11
C VAL A 564 5.56 11.83 -15.43
N LEU A 565 5.07 12.25 -14.27
CA LEU A 565 5.59 13.39 -13.51
C LEU A 565 6.13 12.89 -12.16
N TYR A 566 7.44 12.95 -11.96
CA TYR A 566 8.08 12.25 -10.82
C TYR A 566 9.06 13.08 -10.00
N GLY A 567 9.24 12.69 -8.74
CA GLY A 567 10.26 13.25 -7.86
C GLY A 567 11.65 12.74 -8.22
N SER A 568 12.63 13.64 -8.32
CA SER A 568 14.05 13.29 -8.48
C SER A 568 14.95 14.07 -7.50
N GLY A 569 14.40 14.52 -6.37
CA GLY A 569 15.12 15.06 -5.23
C GLY A 569 14.95 14.17 -3.99
N PRO A 570 15.82 14.29 -2.97
CA PRO A 570 15.82 13.43 -1.78
C PRO A 570 14.68 13.70 -0.78
N GLY A 571 13.62 14.42 -1.18
CA GLY A 571 12.68 15.08 -0.27
C GLY A 571 13.28 16.29 0.46
N ALA A 572 12.54 16.78 1.45
CA ALA A 572 13.00 17.84 2.36
C ALA A 572 14.12 17.38 3.33
N GLU A 573 14.87 18.34 3.88
CA GLU A 573 16.00 18.07 4.79
C GLU A 573 15.52 17.31 6.04
N GLY A 574 15.92 16.03 6.18
CA GLY A 574 15.53 15.17 7.28
C GLY A 574 14.19 14.44 7.13
N THR A 575 13.56 14.45 5.94
CA THR A 575 12.43 13.56 5.59
C THR A 575 12.86 12.37 4.72
N GLU A 576 14.17 12.13 4.63
CA GLU A 576 14.80 11.06 3.87
C GLU A 576 14.59 9.72 4.59
N PHE A 577 13.77 8.83 4.01
CA PHE A 577 13.51 7.50 4.56
C PHE A 577 14.58 6.48 4.08
N GLU A 578 14.68 6.22 2.77
CA GLU A 578 15.71 5.37 2.13
C GLU A 578 17.04 6.13 1.89
N THR A 579 18.19 5.46 2.04
CA THR A 579 19.52 5.99 1.68
C THR A 579 20.50 4.99 1.04
N ASP A 580 20.17 3.72 0.82
CA ASP A 580 20.94 2.67 0.13
C ASP A 580 21.10 2.90 -1.37
N GLY A 581 20.25 3.72 -1.99
CA GLY A 581 20.55 4.30 -3.30
C GLY A 581 21.80 5.20 -3.31
N ARG A 582 22.23 5.73 -2.15
CA ARG A 582 23.42 6.59 -2.04
C ARG A 582 24.70 5.76 -1.97
N SER A 583 25.61 5.97 -2.91
CA SER A 583 26.96 5.37 -2.86
C SER A 583 27.93 6.06 -1.87
N CYS A 584 27.53 7.17 -1.24
CA CYS A 584 28.23 7.85 -0.15
C CYS A 584 27.30 8.81 0.61
N PRO A 585 27.63 9.25 1.85
CA PRO A 585 26.76 10.11 2.68
C PRO A 585 26.33 11.45 2.05
N THR A 586 27.05 11.93 1.04
CA THR A 586 26.76 13.17 0.31
C THR A 586 26.63 12.93 -1.20
N CYS A 587 26.37 11.69 -1.61
CA CYS A 587 26.12 11.32 -3.00
C CYS A 587 24.63 11.47 -3.29
N ASP A 588 24.29 11.59 -4.57
CA ASP A 588 22.92 11.41 -5.03
C ASP A 588 22.44 10.00 -4.62
N GLY A 589 21.16 9.89 -4.27
CA GLY A 589 20.52 8.63 -3.93
C GLY A 589 19.82 7.97 -5.10
N HIS A 590 19.55 8.70 -6.20
CA HIS A 590 18.61 8.25 -7.23
C HIS A 590 17.28 7.76 -6.60
N SER A 591 16.87 8.40 -5.51
CA SER A 591 15.75 8.06 -4.66
C SER A 591 15.34 9.28 -3.84
N ASP A 592 14.03 9.39 -3.63
CA ASP A 592 13.39 10.37 -2.75
C ASP A 592 13.20 9.88 -1.31
N GLY A 593 13.71 8.69 -1.00
CA GLY A 593 13.54 8.02 0.28
C GLY A 593 12.36 7.05 0.32
N VAL A 594 11.40 7.08 -0.61
CA VAL A 594 10.32 6.08 -0.66
C VAL A 594 10.43 5.25 -1.94
N LEU A 595 10.74 5.89 -3.06
CA LEU A 595 10.87 5.30 -4.38
C LEU A 595 12.28 5.51 -4.93
N PHE A 596 12.68 4.64 -5.86
CA PHE A 596 13.89 4.82 -6.66
C PHE A 596 13.55 5.40 -8.04
N GLU A 597 14.49 6.12 -8.64
CA GLU A 597 14.36 6.75 -9.96
C GLU A 597 13.94 5.71 -11.03
N SER A 598 14.50 4.49 -10.99
CA SER A 598 14.11 3.43 -11.95
C SER A 598 12.68 2.92 -11.76
N SER A 599 12.07 3.10 -10.59
CA SER A 599 10.69 2.69 -10.32
C SER A 599 9.67 3.73 -10.78
N VAL A 600 10.05 5.01 -10.86
CA VAL A 600 9.15 6.14 -11.19
C VAL A 600 9.32 6.70 -12.61
N ALA A 601 10.52 6.61 -13.20
CA ALA A 601 10.84 7.20 -14.50
C ALA A 601 10.40 6.31 -15.70
N ALA A 602 9.17 5.78 -15.62
CA ALA A 602 8.76 4.54 -16.29
C ALA A 602 8.09 4.67 -17.67
N ILE A 603 8.23 5.79 -18.39
CA ILE A 603 7.60 5.98 -19.72
C ILE A 603 7.89 4.86 -20.73
N ASP A 604 9.11 4.31 -20.73
CA ASP A 604 9.49 3.19 -21.62
C ASP A 604 8.72 1.89 -21.28
N GLN A 605 8.42 1.65 -19.99
CA GLN A 605 7.62 0.52 -19.51
C GLN A 605 6.14 0.72 -19.89
N LEU A 606 5.59 1.88 -19.55
CA LEU A 606 4.18 2.24 -19.80
C LEU A 606 3.83 2.29 -21.29
N THR A 607 4.81 2.51 -22.17
CA THR A 607 4.58 2.62 -23.62
C THR A 607 5.17 1.47 -24.45
N GLN A 608 5.51 0.33 -23.83
CA GLN A 608 6.11 -0.84 -24.51
C GLN A 608 5.32 -1.35 -25.74
N GLY A 609 3.99 -1.22 -25.73
CA GLY A 609 3.13 -1.58 -26.87
C GLY A 609 2.96 -0.49 -27.96
N TRP A 610 3.46 0.73 -27.74
CA TRP A 610 3.17 1.90 -28.57
C TRP A 610 4.18 2.06 -29.71
N THR A 611 3.80 2.70 -30.80
CA THR A 611 4.78 3.11 -31.81
C THR A 611 5.55 4.35 -31.35
N ALA A 612 6.80 4.48 -31.78
CA ALA A 612 7.62 5.68 -31.54
C ALA A 612 7.03 6.98 -32.14
N ALA A 613 5.96 6.90 -32.93
CA ALA A 613 5.18 8.06 -33.36
C ALA A 613 4.14 8.45 -32.29
N GLU A 614 3.44 7.48 -31.70
CA GLU A 614 2.47 7.72 -30.61
C GLU A 614 3.17 8.19 -29.34
N ILE A 615 4.32 7.60 -28.98
CA ILE A 615 5.12 8.06 -27.83
C ILE A 615 5.50 9.53 -27.99
N ALA A 616 5.98 9.94 -29.18
CA ALA A 616 6.42 11.31 -29.46
C ALA A 616 5.28 12.33 -29.70
N ASP A 617 4.03 11.88 -29.74
CA ASP A 617 2.82 12.68 -29.99
C ASP A 617 1.95 12.81 -28.72
N LYS A 618 1.97 11.78 -27.86
CA LYS A 618 1.05 11.63 -26.72
C LYS A 618 1.70 11.55 -25.34
N ALA A 619 2.96 11.12 -25.25
CA ALA A 619 3.59 10.75 -23.97
C ALA A 619 4.70 11.72 -23.58
N THR A 620 4.61 12.24 -22.36
CA THR A 620 5.58 13.16 -21.75
C THR A 620 6.13 12.55 -20.46
N GLN A 621 7.42 12.71 -20.20
CA GLN A 621 8.04 12.39 -18.91
C GLN A 621 8.91 13.55 -18.44
N GLU A 622 8.70 14.01 -17.20
CA GLU A 622 9.45 15.10 -16.58
C GLU A 622 9.69 14.80 -15.09
N SER A 623 10.82 15.27 -14.56
CA SER A 623 11.10 15.22 -13.12
C SER A 623 11.14 16.61 -12.48
N LEU A 624 10.82 16.67 -11.19
CA LEU A 624 10.98 17.86 -10.35
C LEU A 624 12.00 17.58 -9.23
N PRO A 625 12.72 18.60 -8.72
CA PRO A 625 13.68 18.46 -7.62
C PRO A 625 12.98 18.38 -6.26
N LEU A 626 11.99 17.48 -6.17
CA LEU A 626 11.12 17.18 -5.05
C LEU A 626 11.22 15.67 -4.74
N GLY A 627 10.83 15.25 -3.54
CA GLY A 627 10.64 13.84 -3.24
C GLY A 627 9.21 13.35 -3.51
N HIS A 628 9.01 12.04 -3.48
CA HIS A 628 7.71 11.38 -3.72
C HIS A 628 6.54 11.99 -2.94
N LEU A 629 6.79 12.29 -1.67
CA LEU A 629 5.76 12.80 -0.76
C LEU A 629 5.44 14.27 -1.01
N GLU A 630 6.41 15.08 -1.46
CA GLU A 630 6.15 16.45 -1.90
C GLU A 630 5.43 16.50 -3.27
N MET A 631 5.67 15.54 -4.18
CA MET A 631 5.09 15.57 -5.53
C MET A 631 3.55 15.63 -5.56
N GLY A 632 2.86 15.06 -4.57
CA GLY A 632 1.40 15.13 -4.47
C GLY A 632 0.84 16.45 -3.95
N ILE A 633 1.69 17.34 -3.41
CA ILE A 633 1.25 18.46 -2.56
C ILE A 633 1.97 19.79 -2.85
N ASP A 634 3.20 19.78 -3.38
CA ASP A 634 3.99 20.99 -3.59
C ASP A 634 3.46 21.85 -4.74
N ALA A 635 3.45 23.17 -4.52
CA ALA A 635 2.90 24.14 -5.47
C ALA A 635 3.57 24.13 -6.85
N SER A 636 4.83 23.66 -6.98
CA SER A 636 5.50 23.51 -8.28
C SER A 636 5.08 22.25 -9.05
N ALA A 637 4.67 21.18 -8.34
CA ALA A 637 4.06 20.01 -8.94
C ALA A 637 2.61 20.31 -9.36
N LEU A 638 1.82 20.94 -8.50
CA LEU A 638 0.45 21.38 -8.79
C LEU A 638 0.42 22.30 -10.03
N ALA A 639 1.25 23.36 -10.06
CA ALA A 639 1.33 24.26 -11.21
C ALA A 639 1.83 23.60 -12.51
N ARG A 640 2.58 22.49 -12.41
CA ARG A 640 3.00 21.71 -13.59
C ARG A 640 1.87 20.82 -14.13
N ILE A 641 1.03 20.28 -13.26
CA ILE A 641 -0.19 19.53 -13.58
C ILE A 641 -1.20 20.45 -14.27
N GLU A 642 -1.51 21.60 -13.67
CA GLU A 642 -2.39 22.65 -14.23
C GLU A 642 -1.96 23.03 -15.65
N SER A 643 -0.68 23.40 -15.82
CA SER A 643 -0.12 23.76 -17.13
C SER A 643 -0.15 22.63 -18.17
N TYR A 644 -0.21 21.35 -17.77
CA TYR A 644 -0.35 20.23 -18.71
C TYR A 644 -1.80 20.07 -19.18
N LEU A 645 -2.77 20.23 -18.27
CA LEU A 645 -4.19 20.16 -18.59
C LEU A 645 -4.62 21.35 -19.47
N ASP A 646 -4.12 22.55 -19.20
CA ASP A 646 -4.32 23.74 -20.04
C ASP A 646 -3.73 23.58 -21.45
N ASP A 647 -2.53 22.98 -21.57
CA ASP A 647 -1.92 22.67 -22.87
C ASP A 647 -2.72 21.60 -23.65
N ILE A 648 -3.53 20.76 -22.99
CA ILE A 648 -4.45 19.80 -23.62
C ILE A 648 -5.79 20.44 -23.98
N ASP A 649 -6.37 21.29 -23.12
CA ASP A 649 -7.61 22.03 -23.41
C ASP A 649 -7.47 23.02 -24.58
N ALA A 650 -6.24 23.36 -24.96
CA ALA A 650 -5.93 24.29 -26.05
C ALA A 650 -5.88 23.67 -27.47
N GLN A 651 -6.09 22.35 -27.63
CA GLN A 651 -5.86 21.59 -28.89
C GLN A 651 -7.11 21.30 -29.73
#